data_AF-Q4CQI9-F1
#
_entry.id   AF-Q4CQI9-F1
#
_cell.length_a   1.000
_cell.length_b   1.000
_cell.length_c   1.000
_cell.angle_alpha   90.00
_cell.angle_beta   90.00
_cell.angle_gamma   90.00
#
_symmetry.space_group_name_H-M   'P 1'
#
loop_
_entity.id
_entity.type
_entity.pdbx_description
1 polymer ?
#
loop_
_entity_poly.entity_id
_entity_poly.type
_entity_poly.pdbx_seq_one_letter_code
_entity_poly.pdbx_strand_id
1 'polypeptide(L)'
;MANFFRKTASTAPLPDTEEVEMLRQKVGTLEELVKRAEEELREEKEKLSTLQNKTAQWKEKVKELNAKDRACIKQLEEELKVIKAMHGDAPIPITAEIQSLVEKGLATLRYEHEGELGAKQRELEKALATASDRASELEKSQRKLEALQKQHMEMQQRFTRQMESLSKHHEMEITQLSERLSEADSIHELKNHISKQEDEIKAMESHSTQQAVLAGELQKEIAELTTKNNELQGKLNESLDKMSVMQEKQRNWKESVKNMKMQDMNTIQELREELERQKREASTESGLHPSHEEKLHQWKERVKHEKLKDMETIKDLTNKLSKSQQQIDEAQKLINNVAIFLEEIPPKVSHSIEFINKYRSLLSENFVATKKTASANSSTSTPLTARKDEKADQDTVRASQNLRAQLDEALQQREEVRRELKRTSEELAALREQSGADTVNLRAQLDEALQQREEVHRELKRTSEELAALREQSGADTVNLRAQLDEALQQREEVHRELKRTSEELAALREQSGADTVNLRAQLDEALQQREEVHRELKRTSEELAALREQSGADTVNLRAQLDEALQQREEARQSFRNIQIRLNEIERECEVAVKEKESGIRLVEEKLVLWKEKVVAAKARDDARIGSLEITVSSLRDNLSKLVNFLVNFLNVLGETVAFDVYEHGDDDLDLSLLFSCVDNFQRRLEQTMKALDVSEATMSLIELLVSLNGKVSEGQKAFVEISAELQRCQHELQEANSRLSEAETKADSLPSPELVAELEAKNSQLEEKCDLLRKEIKRQREAFQRDRALQGLSSTSATQEDGGINLRSAAGVVFERDMLSLANQQSQRDNEIRRLRVQLQSLEKENAEMKRECEHNNSVVAKYTKDIEVLKAKERVQQSIEYVRNVILRFLCCTNEELRLQMLPAISTVLEFSSKEKLDVQRANPSCPRFQ
;
A
#
# COMPACT_ATOMS: atom_id res chain seq x y z
N MET A 1 -15.46 -27.17 42.02
CA MET A 1 -15.90 -26.20 40.99
C MET A 1 -15.15 -26.50 39.71
N ALA A 2 -15.80 -26.80 38.59
CA ALA A 2 -15.13 -27.02 37.29
C ALA A 2 -16.04 -26.97 36.03
N ASN A 3 -17.37 -26.90 36.17
CA ASN A 3 -18.30 -26.75 35.03
C ASN A 3 -18.28 -25.32 34.45
N PHE A 4 -17.10 -24.80 34.10
CA PHE A 4 -16.91 -23.45 33.54
C PHE A 4 -16.05 -23.39 32.27
N PHE A 5 -15.55 -24.53 31.77
CA PHE A 5 -14.90 -24.63 30.46
C PHE A 5 -15.82 -25.27 29.41
N ARG A 6 -16.99 -24.65 29.21
CA ARG A 6 -17.88 -24.93 28.06
C ARG A 6 -18.43 -23.62 27.50
N LYS A 7 -17.66 -22.93 26.66
CA LYS A 7 -18.20 -22.16 25.52
C LYS A 7 -17.13 -21.79 24.48
N THR A 8 -17.54 -21.84 23.22
CA THR A 8 -17.06 -21.06 22.06
C THR A 8 -15.55 -21.00 21.80
N ALA A 9 -15.08 -21.85 20.88
CA ALA A 9 -14.10 -21.50 19.87
C ALA A 9 -14.63 -22.00 18.52
N SER A 10 -15.09 -21.09 17.66
CA SER A 10 -15.58 -21.38 16.31
C SER A 10 -14.58 -20.83 15.30
N THR A 11 -13.41 -21.45 15.22
CA THR A 11 -12.33 -21.10 14.29
C THR A 11 -12.52 -21.80 12.96
N ALA A 12 -12.38 -21.04 11.86
CA ALA A 12 -12.58 -21.51 10.51
C ALA A 12 -11.52 -22.56 10.07
N PRO A 13 -11.80 -23.37 9.03
CA PRO A 13 -10.81 -24.29 8.46
C PRO A 13 -9.58 -23.55 7.93
N LEU A 14 -8.40 -24.10 8.19
CA LEU A 14 -7.14 -23.64 7.58
C LEU A 14 -6.98 -24.26 6.18
N PRO A 15 -6.51 -23.51 5.17
CA PRO A 15 -6.45 -23.96 3.78
C PRO A 15 -5.55 -25.19 3.57
N ASP A 16 -4.53 -25.36 4.42
CA ASP A 16 -3.62 -26.52 4.48
C ASP A 16 -4.37 -27.87 4.49
N THR A 17 -5.62 -27.90 4.97
CA THR A 17 -6.43 -29.12 5.06
C THR A 17 -6.67 -29.75 3.69
N GLU A 18 -6.93 -28.95 2.65
CA GLU A 18 -7.24 -29.45 1.30
C GLU A 18 -6.01 -30.00 0.58
N GLU A 19 -4.85 -29.33 0.69
CA GLU A 19 -3.59 -29.85 0.14
C GLU A 19 -3.21 -31.19 0.78
N VAL A 20 -3.33 -31.31 2.10
CA VAL A 20 -3.00 -32.54 2.82
C VAL A 20 -4.00 -33.68 2.50
N GLU A 21 -5.27 -33.37 2.21
CA GLU A 21 -6.23 -34.35 1.72
C GLU A 21 -5.96 -34.79 0.28
N MET A 22 -5.61 -33.86 -0.62
CA MET A 22 -5.26 -34.19 -2.01
C MET A 22 -3.92 -34.94 -2.12
N LEU A 23 -2.96 -34.65 -1.21
CA LEU A 23 -1.76 -35.47 -1.01
C LEU A 23 -2.10 -36.87 -0.49
N ARG A 24 -3.05 -37.02 0.45
CA ARG A 24 -3.53 -38.35 0.90
C ARG A 24 -4.13 -39.16 -0.25
N GLN A 25 -4.92 -38.53 -1.14
CA GLN A 25 -5.45 -39.21 -2.33
C GLN A 25 -4.35 -39.64 -3.32
N LYS A 26 -3.33 -38.80 -3.54
CA LYS A 26 -2.15 -39.14 -4.37
C LYS A 26 -1.32 -40.27 -3.77
N VAL A 27 -1.13 -40.30 -2.45
CA VAL A 27 -0.44 -41.41 -1.77
C VAL A 27 -1.25 -42.71 -1.91
N GLY A 28 -2.56 -42.68 -1.66
CA GLY A 28 -3.42 -43.87 -1.80
C GLY A 28 -3.44 -44.45 -3.23
N THR A 29 -3.49 -43.60 -4.26
CA THR A 29 -3.44 -44.05 -5.66
C THR A 29 -2.06 -44.58 -6.07
N LEU A 30 -0.96 -44.04 -5.52
CA LEU A 30 0.38 -44.62 -5.69
C LEU A 30 0.52 -45.97 -4.96
N GLU A 31 -0.01 -46.11 -3.74
CA GLU A 31 -0.02 -47.38 -3.02
C GLU A 31 -0.80 -48.48 -3.77
N GLU A 32 -1.93 -48.14 -4.39
CA GLU A 32 -2.68 -49.10 -5.23
C GLU A 32 -1.89 -49.54 -6.48
N LEU A 33 -1.17 -48.61 -7.12
CA LEU A 33 -0.34 -48.92 -8.29
C LEU A 33 0.86 -49.79 -7.91
N VAL A 34 1.49 -49.51 -6.76
CA VAL A 34 2.56 -50.36 -6.21
C VAL A 34 2.02 -51.75 -5.89
N LYS A 35 0.90 -51.87 -5.18
CA LYS A 35 0.26 -53.17 -4.86
C LYS A 35 -0.07 -53.98 -6.13
N ARG A 36 -0.57 -53.34 -7.19
CA ARG A 36 -0.79 -54.01 -8.50
C ARG A 36 0.51 -54.48 -9.14
N ALA A 37 1.54 -53.65 -9.19
CA ALA A 37 2.85 -54.05 -9.73
C ALA A 37 3.53 -55.17 -8.90
N GLU A 38 3.33 -55.20 -7.58
CA GLU A 38 3.80 -56.26 -6.69
C GLU A 38 3.04 -57.59 -6.87
N GLU A 39 1.75 -57.54 -7.25
CA GLU A 39 0.94 -58.70 -7.61
C GLU A 39 1.36 -59.26 -8.98
N GLU A 40 1.46 -58.41 -10.01
CA GLU A 40 1.94 -58.79 -11.35
C GLU A 40 3.35 -59.41 -11.30
N LEU A 41 4.26 -58.81 -10.52
CA LEU A 41 5.61 -59.35 -10.30
C LEU A 41 5.62 -60.68 -9.52
N ARG A 42 4.58 -60.96 -8.72
CA ARG A 42 4.41 -62.25 -8.03
C ARG A 42 3.94 -63.31 -9.03
N GLU A 43 2.93 -63.01 -9.84
CA GLU A 43 2.47 -63.90 -10.90
C GLU A 43 3.59 -64.27 -11.87
N GLU A 44 4.40 -63.30 -12.33
CA GLU A 44 5.51 -63.58 -13.25
C GLU A 44 6.60 -64.46 -12.61
N LYS A 45 6.88 -64.29 -11.30
CA LYS A 45 7.77 -65.21 -10.56
C LYS A 45 7.18 -66.62 -10.48
N GLU A 46 5.88 -66.78 -10.29
CA GLU A 46 5.20 -68.08 -10.30
C GLU A 46 5.20 -68.72 -11.69
N LYS A 47 4.83 -67.97 -12.74
CA LYS A 47 4.90 -68.42 -14.15
C LYS A 47 6.31 -68.90 -14.49
N LEU A 48 7.34 -68.11 -14.18
CA LEU A 48 8.74 -68.44 -14.42
C LEU A 48 9.20 -69.66 -13.59
N SER A 49 8.75 -69.80 -12.35
CA SER A 49 8.97 -71.00 -11.51
C SER A 49 8.34 -72.25 -12.14
N THR A 50 7.09 -72.19 -12.62
CA THR A 50 6.47 -73.34 -13.32
C THR A 50 7.18 -73.70 -14.62
N LEU A 51 7.72 -72.71 -15.35
CA LEU A 51 8.52 -72.92 -16.56
C LEU A 51 9.88 -73.57 -16.23
N GLN A 52 10.55 -73.16 -15.15
CA GLN A 52 11.75 -73.83 -14.67
C GLN A 52 11.47 -75.28 -14.27
N ASN A 53 10.37 -75.54 -13.56
CA ASN A 53 9.96 -76.90 -13.18
C ASN A 53 9.63 -77.78 -14.40
N LYS A 54 8.87 -77.27 -15.37
CA LYS A 54 8.60 -77.96 -16.65
C LYS A 54 9.91 -78.23 -17.43
N THR A 55 10.85 -77.28 -17.42
CA THR A 55 12.17 -77.45 -18.04
C THR A 55 13.01 -78.51 -17.34
N ALA A 56 12.95 -78.59 -16.01
CA ALA A 56 13.62 -79.65 -15.23
C ALA A 56 13.02 -81.02 -15.52
N GLN A 57 11.68 -81.15 -15.50
CA GLN A 57 10.96 -82.38 -15.87
C GLN A 57 11.28 -82.82 -17.32
N TRP A 58 11.35 -81.89 -18.27
CA TRP A 58 11.72 -82.21 -19.64
C TRP A 58 13.18 -82.67 -19.77
N LYS A 59 14.12 -82.03 -19.06
CA LYS A 59 15.52 -82.48 -18.98
C LYS A 59 15.65 -83.87 -18.35
N GLU A 60 14.85 -84.18 -17.33
CA GLU A 60 14.73 -85.54 -16.76
C GLU A 60 14.23 -86.54 -17.81
N LYS A 61 13.10 -86.25 -18.46
CA LYS A 61 12.49 -87.14 -19.46
C LYS A 61 13.39 -87.34 -20.69
N VAL A 62 14.17 -86.34 -21.07
CA VAL A 62 15.19 -86.44 -22.12
C VAL A 62 16.39 -87.28 -21.65
N LYS A 63 16.83 -87.21 -20.39
CA LYS A 63 17.83 -88.14 -19.84
C LYS A 63 17.31 -89.58 -19.84
N GLU A 64 16.06 -89.78 -19.44
CA GLU A 64 15.41 -91.09 -19.36
C GLU A 64 15.28 -91.73 -20.76
N LEU A 65 14.82 -90.96 -21.76
CA LEU A 65 14.82 -91.38 -23.17
C LEU A 65 16.23 -91.75 -23.63
N ASN A 66 17.21 -90.85 -23.51
CA ASN A 66 18.60 -91.15 -23.89
C ASN A 66 19.19 -92.36 -23.13
N ALA A 67 18.71 -92.68 -21.92
CA ALA A 67 19.11 -93.89 -21.19
C ALA A 67 18.46 -95.15 -21.76
N LYS A 68 17.16 -95.11 -22.11
CA LYS A 68 16.44 -96.18 -22.81
C LYS A 68 17.02 -96.42 -24.20
N ASP A 69 17.32 -95.36 -24.95
CA ASP A 69 17.93 -95.44 -26.29
C ASP A 69 19.32 -96.06 -26.21
N ARG A 70 20.17 -95.66 -25.25
CA ARG A 70 21.48 -96.31 -25.02
C ARG A 70 21.37 -97.76 -24.54
N ALA A 71 20.32 -98.13 -23.81
CA ALA A 71 20.07 -99.52 -23.43
C ALA A 71 19.60 -100.35 -24.63
N CYS A 72 18.69 -99.81 -25.45
CA CYS A 72 18.20 -100.41 -26.68
C CYS A 72 19.33 -100.59 -27.71
N ILE A 73 20.17 -99.58 -27.92
CA ILE A 73 21.35 -99.67 -28.79
C ILE A 73 22.30 -100.77 -28.29
N LYS A 74 22.58 -100.84 -26.99
CA LYS A 74 23.41 -101.93 -26.43
C LYS A 74 22.78 -103.32 -26.62
N GLN A 75 21.47 -103.45 -26.40
CA GLN A 75 20.77 -104.70 -26.63
C GLN A 75 20.84 -105.11 -28.11
N LEU A 76 20.62 -104.16 -29.03
CA LEU A 76 20.75 -104.38 -30.48
C LEU A 76 22.21 -104.67 -30.90
N GLU A 77 23.21 -104.10 -30.24
CA GLU A 77 24.62 -104.42 -30.43
C GLU A 77 24.96 -105.84 -29.94
N GLU A 78 24.37 -106.28 -28.82
CA GLU A 78 24.51 -107.65 -28.30
C GLU A 78 23.75 -108.66 -29.17
N GLU A 79 22.54 -108.35 -29.63
CA GLU A 79 21.77 -109.15 -30.59
C GLU A 79 22.50 -109.24 -31.94
N LEU A 80 23.03 -108.14 -32.47
CA LEU A 80 23.88 -108.16 -33.68
C LEU A 80 25.17 -108.95 -33.47
N LYS A 81 25.71 -109.01 -32.25
CA LYS A 81 26.90 -109.81 -31.91
C LYS A 81 26.55 -111.30 -31.84
N VAL A 82 25.38 -111.67 -31.32
CA VAL A 82 24.84 -113.04 -31.36
C VAL A 82 24.55 -113.45 -32.80
N ILE A 83 23.87 -112.62 -33.59
CA ILE A 83 23.57 -112.89 -35.00
C ILE A 83 24.87 -113.05 -35.81
N LYS A 84 25.88 -112.18 -35.60
CA LYS A 84 27.19 -112.32 -36.26
C LYS A 84 27.95 -113.58 -35.82
N ALA A 85 27.79 -114.04 -34.58
CA ALA A 85 28.36 -115.31 -34.14
C ALA A 85 27.64 -116.51 -34.80
N MET A 86 26.30 -116.47 -34.91
CA MET A 86 25.52 -117.52 -35.57
C MET A 86 25.70 -117.55 -37.09
N HIS A 87 25.97 -116.42 -37.73
CA HIS A 87 26.21 -116.34 -39.19
C HIS A 87 27.65 -116.70 -39.60
N GLY A 88 28.48 -117.17 -38.66
CA GLY A 88 29.83 -117.67 -38.94
C GLY A 88 29.86 -119.08 -39.54
N ASP A 89 28.82 -119.89 -39.29
CA ASP A 89 28.75 -121.30 -39.70
C ASP A 89 27.67 -121.57 -40.76
N ALA A 90 28.03 -122.34 -41.78
CA ALA A 90 27.17 -122.91 -42.84
C ALA A 90 26.40 -121.92 -43.77
N PRO A 91 26.93 -121.58 -44.96
CA PRO A 91 26.18 -120.82 -45.97
C PRO A 91 25.10 -121.70 -46.65
N ILE A 92 23.83 -121.34 -46.48
CA ILE A 92 22.69 -122.03 -47.11
C ILE A 92 22.43 -121.42 -48.50
N PRO A 93 22.32 -122.20 -49.60
CA PRO A 93 22.04 -121.67 -50.93
C PRO A 93 20.67 -120.99 -51.02
N ILE A 94 20.66 -119.70 -51.38
CA ILE A 94 19.43 -118.92 -51.58
C ILE A 94 18.81 -119.32 -52.93
N THR A 95 17.57 -119.81 -52.93
CA THR A 95 16.84 -120.13 -54.17
C THR A 95 16.36 -118.87 -54.88
N ALA A 96 16.20 -118.96 -56.20
CA ALA A 96 15.80 -117.81 -57.04
C ALA A 96 14.46 -117.18 -56.63
N GLU A 97 13.53 -117.95 -56.06
CA GLU A 97 12.27 -117.43 -55.51
C GLU A 97 12.50 -116.56 -54.26
N ILE A 98 13.41 -116.97 -53.37
CA ILE A 98 13.79 -116.16 -52.20
C ILE A 98 14.54 -114.91 -52.65
N GLN A 99 15.47 -115.02 -53.61
CA GLN A 99 16.10 -113.84 -54.23
C GLN A 99 15.07 -112.88 -54.83
N SER A 100 14.09 -113.38 -55.59
CA SER A 100 13.04 -112.55 -56.18
C SER A 100 12.14 -111.89 -55.12
N LEU A 101 11.76 -112.61 -54.06
CA LEU A 101 11.02 -112.02 -52.93
C LEU A 101 11.84 -110.95 -52.21
N VAL A 102 13.13 -111.19 -51.99
CA VAL A 102 14.05 -110.25 -51.33
C VAL A 102 14.30 -109.02 -52.20
N GLU A 103 14.57 -109.16 -53.49
CA GLU A 103 14.73 -108.04 -54.42
C GLU A 103 13.43 -107.22 -54.52
N LYS A 104 12.28 -107.87 -54.60
CA LYS A 104 10.98 -107.20 -54.68
C LYS A 104 10.63 -106.48 -53.37
N GLY A 105 10.88 -107.10 -52.22
CA GLY A 105 10.74 -106.48 -50.91
C GLY A 105 11.71 -105.32 -50.69
N LEU A 106 12.96 -105.45 -51.13
CA LEU A 106 13.95 -104.36 -51.11
C LEU A 106 13.58 -103.23 -52.08
N ALA A 107 12.97 -103.53 -53.23
CA ALA A 107 12.47 -102.51 -54.16
C ALA A 107 11.28 -101.73 -53.56
N THR A 108 10.33 -102.42 -52.92
CA THR A 108 9.23 -101.79 -52.17
C THR A 108 9.78 -100.92 -51.03
N LEU A 109 10.66 -101.46 -50.17
CA LEU A 109 11.29 -100.71 -49.07
C LEU A 109 12.10 -99.52 -49.57
N ARG A 110 12.82 -99.62 -50.70
CA ARG A 110 13.54 -98.49 -51.30
C ARG A 110 12.57 -97.41 -51.79
N TYR A 111 11.51 -97.79 -52.48
CA TYR A 111 10.49 -96.85 -52.97
C TYR A 111 9.75 -96.15 -51.81
N GLU A 112 9.39 -96.89 -50.76
CA GLU A 112 8.81 -96.34 -49.54
C GLU A 112 9.79 -95.39 -48.84
N HIS A 113 11.05 -95.79 -48.66
CA HIS A 113 12.09 -94.97 -48.01
C HIS A 113 12.52 -93.76 -48.85
N GLU A 114 12.46 -93.81 -50.18
CA GLU A 114 12.62 -92.62 -51.05
C GLU A 114 11.40 -91.69 -50.95
N GLY A 115 10.19 -92.25 -50.87
CA GLY A 115 8.95 -91.51 -50.62
C GLY A 115 8.97 -90.79 -49.26
N GLU A 116 9.42 -91.48 -48.21
CA GLU A 116 9.60 -90.93 -46.86
C GLU A 116 10.73 -89.90 -46.80
N LEU A 117 11.90 -90.15 -47.40
CA LEU A 117 12.97 -89.17 -47.52
C LEU A 117 12.47 -87.92 -48.25
N GLY A 118 11.78 -88.07 -49.38
CA GLY A 118 11.19 -86.96 -50.12
C GLY A 118 10.11 -86.22 -49.32
N ALA A 119 9.36 -86.92 -48.45
CA ALA A 119 8.40 -86.29 -47.54
C ALA A 119 9.11 -85.50 -46.43
N LYS A 120 10.12 -86.08 -45.78
CA LYS A 120 10.90 -85.45 -44.71
C LYS A 120 11.74 -84.28 -45.22
N GLN A 121 12.26 -84.36 -46.44
CA GLN A 121 12.92 -83.25 -47.12
C GLN A 121 11.95 -82.08 -47.37
N ARG A 122 10.73 -82.36 -47.86
CA ARG A 122 9.67 -81.34 -48.03
C ARG A 122 9.15 -80.78 -46.70
N GLU A 123 9.17 -81.55 -45.62
CA GLU A 123 8.89 -81.05 -44.26
C GLU A 123 10.03 -80.14 -43.75
N LEU A 124 11.28 -80.52 -43.97
CA LEU A 124 12.48 -79.75 -43.61
C LEU A 124 12.52 -78.41 -44.36
N GLU A 125 12.23 -78.40 -45.66
CA GLU A 125 12.16 -77.18 -46.48
C GLU A 125 11.06 -76.22 -45.98
N LYS A 126 9.88 -76.74 -45.60
CA LYS A 126 8.82 -75.94 -44.96
C LYS A 126 9.22 -75.42 -43.58
N ALA A 127 9.94 -76.21 -42.79
CA ALA A 127 10.45 -75.79 -41.49
C ALA A 127 11.52 -74.69 -41.63
N LEU A 128 12.40 -74.79 -42.64
CA LEU A 128 13.40 -73.76 -42.96
C LEU A 128 12.76 -72.48 -43.48
N ALA A 129 11.77 -72.56 -44.37
CA ALA A 129 11.01 -71.40 -44.84
C ALA A 129 10.33 -70.67 -43.67
N THR A 130 9.55 -71.39 -42.85
CA THR A 130 8.86 -70.79 -41.69
C THR A 130 9.82 -70.31 -40.58
N ALA A 131 11.03 -70.87 -40.48
CA ALA A 131 12.09 -70.32 -39.62
C ALA A 131 12.67 -69.01 -40.20
N SER A 132 12.87 -68.92 -41.51
CA SER A 132 13.32 -67.71 -42.21
C SER A 132 12.28 -66.58 -42.11
N ASP A 133 10.99 -66.89 -42.28
CA ASP A 133 9.90 -65.93 -42.13
C ASP A 133 9.90 -65.34 -40.71
N ARG A 134 9.94 -66.21 -39.68
CA ARG A 134 10.02 -65.82 -38.27
C ARG A 134 11.29 -65.05 -37.92
N ALA A 135 12.43 -65.36 -38.54
CA ALA A 135 13.65 -64.57 -38.37
C ALA A 135 13.45 -63.14 -38.92
N SER A 136 12.78 -62.98 -40.07
CA SER A 136 12.43 -61.67 -40.60
C SER A 136 11.43 -60.90 -39.72
N GLU A 137 10.48 -61.61 -39.07
CA GLU A 137 9.52 -61.01 -38.13
C GLU A 137 10.19 -60.58 -36.82
N LEU A 138 11.13 -61.38 -36.32
CA LEU A 138 11.97 -61.03 -35.17
C LEU A 138 12.81 -59.79 -35.46
N GLU A 139 13.47 -59.71 -36.61
CA GLU A 139 14.28 -58.55 -37.03
C GLU A 139 13.41 -57.28 -37.21
N LYS A 140 12.22 -57.41 -37.82
CA LYS A 140 11.23 -56.32 -37.90
C LYS A 140 10.76 -55.87 -36.51
N SER A 141 10.66 -56.78 -35.55
CA SER A 141 10.24 -56.50 -34.17
C SER A 141 11.36 -55.85 -33.35
N GLN A 142 12.62 -56.25 -33.56
CA GLN A 142 13.80 -55.62 -32.98
C GLN A 142 13.93 -54.17 -33.45
N ARG A 143 13.85 -53.89 -34.76
CA ARG A 143 13.86 -52.52 -35.30
C ARG A 143 12.74 -51.64 -34.73
N LYS A 144 11.54 -52.21 -34.50
CA LYS A 144 10.43 -51.50 -33.83
C LYS A 144 10.73 -51.22 -32.35
N LEU A 145 11.34 -52.16 -31.64
CA LEU A 145 11.74 -51.99 -30.24
C LEU A 145 12.83 -50.93 -30.09
N GLU A 146 13.84 -50.93 -30.96
CA GLU A 146 14.90 -49.90 -31.02
C GLU A 146 14.31 -48.50 -31.30
N ALA A 147 13.36 -48.40 -32.23
CA ALA A 147 12.66 -47.14 -32.51
C ALA A 147 11.85 -46.63 -31.31
N LEU A 148 11.14 -47.53 -30.60
CA LEU A 148 10.40 -47.20 -29.37
C LEU A 148 11.35 -46.82 -28.22
N GLN A 149 12.48 -47.50 -28.06
CA GLN A 149 13.52 -47.14 -27.08
C GLN A 149 14.11 -45.76 -27.36
N LYS A 150 14.39 -45.44 -28.64
CA LYS A 150 14.84 -44.10 -29.04
C LYS A 150 13.77 -43.04 -28.76
N GLN A 151 12.51 -43.30 -29.09
CA GLN A 151 11.39 -42.39 -28.80
C GLN A 151 11.20 -42.17 -27.29
N HIS A 152 11.33 -43.22 -26.48
CA HIS A 152 11.30 -43.13 -25.01
C HIS A 152 12.45 -42.28 -24.48
N MET A 153 13.68 -42.51 -24.97
CA MET A 153 14.86 -41.73 -24.58
C MET A 153 14.71 -40.25 -24.97
N GLU A 154 14.21 -39.94 -26.17
CA GLU A 154 13.90 -38.58 -26.59
C GLU A 154 12.82 -37.94 -25.71
N MET A 155 11.76 -38.67 -25.34
CA MET A 155 10.71 -38.19 -24.45
C MET A 155 11.25 -37.90 -23.05
N GLN A 156 12.03 -38.83 -22.49
CA GLN A 156 12.64 -38.69 -21.17
C GLN A 156 13.61 -37.49 -21.10
N GLN A 157 14.39 -37.26 -22.16
CA GLN A 157 15.22 -36.05 -22.26
C GLN A 157 14.39 -34.76 -22.42
N ARG A 158 13.26 -34.79 -23.16
CA ARG A 158 12.36 -33.62 -23.25
C ARG A 158 11.75 -33.28 -21.90
N PHE A 159 11.26 -34.29 -21.17
CA PHE A 159 10.75 -34.15 -19.80
C PHE A 159 11.83 -33.61 -18.85
N THR A 160 13.06 -34.12 -18.91
CA THR A 160 14.19 -33.62 -18.11
C THR A 160 14.46 -32.14 -18.39
N ARG A 161 14.54 -31.73 -19.67
CA ARG A 161 14.73 -30.32 -20.05
C ARG A 161 13.56 -29.42 -19.61
N GLN A 162 12.32 -29.93 -19.63
CA GLN A 162 11.15 -29.21 -19.13
C GLN A 162 11.22 -29.02 -17.60
N MET A 163 11.60 -30.06 -16.85
CA MET A 163 11.81 -29.97 -15.40
C MET A 163 12.96 -29.02 -15.04
N GLU A 164 14.08 -29.06 -15.78
CA GLU A 164 15.18 -28.10 -15.61
C GLU A 164 14.74 -26.65 -15.91
N SER A 165 13.95 -26.45 -16.97
CA SER A 165 13.44 -25.13 -17.34
C SER A 165 12.44 -24.59 -16.31
N LEU A 166 11.58 -25.45 -15.76
CA LEU A 166 10.64 -25.10 -14.69
C LEU A 166 11.37 -24.81 -13.38
N SER A 167 12.40 -25.61 -13.04
CA SER A 167 13.24 -25.37 -11.86
C SER A 167 13.96 -24.02 -11.94
N LYS A 168 14.53 -23.68 -13.11
CA LYS A 168 15.16 -22.37 -13.34
C LYS A 168 14.16 -21.21 -13.30
N HIS A 169 12.93 -21.43 -13.77
CA HIS A 169 11.87 -20.44 -13.68
C HIS A 169 11.45 -20.18 -12.23
N HIS A 170 11.23 -21.22 -11.43
CA HIS A 170 10.94 -21.07 -10.00
C HIS A 170 12.12 -20.45 -9.23
N GLU A 171 13.37 -20.81 -9.58
CA GLU A 171 14.57 -20.18 -9.00
C GLU A 171 14.62 -18.68 -9.29
N MET A 172 14.33 -18.27 -10.54
CA MET A 172 14.18 -16.85 -10.91
C MET A 172 13.04 -16.16 -10.13
N GLU A 173 11.87 -16.79 -10.00
CA GLU A 173 10.77 -16.22 -9.22
C GLU A 173 11.12 -16.06 -7.74
N ILE A 174 11.81 -17.03 -7.14
CA ILE A 174 12.32 -16.95 -5.76
C ILE A 174 13.33 -15.79 -5.62
N THR A 175 14.22 -15.58 -6.60
CA THR A 175 15.13 -14.42 -6.57
C THR A 175 14.37 -13.09 -6.67
N GLN A 176 13.40 -12.95 -7.58
CA GLN A 176 12.59 -11.73 -7.72
C GLN A 176 11.71 -11.45 -6.50
N LEU A 177 11.20 -12.49 -5.82
CA LEU A 177 10.49 -12.34 -4.55
C LEU A 177 11.44 -11.92 -3.42
N SER A 178 12.69 -12.42 -3.41
CA SER A 178 13.71 -12.02 -2.45
C SER A 178 14.15 -10.56 -2.64
N GLU A 179 14.32 -10.12 -3.89
CA GLU A 179 14.59 -8.72 -4.25
C GLU A 179 13.45 -7.80 -3.78
N ARG A 180 12.18 -8.15 -4.06
CA ARG A 180 11.01 -7.39 -3.59
C ARG A 180 10.86 -7.34 -2.07
N LEU A 181 11.29 -8.39 -1.36
CA LEU A 181 11.34 -8.35 0.11
C LEU A 181 12.42 -7.36 0.59
N SER A 182 13.61 -7.35 -0.02
CA SER A 182 14.64 -6.34 0.28
C SER A 182 14.21 -4.91 -0.06
N GLU A 183 13.41 -4.71 -1.11
CA GLU A 183 12.77 -3.42 -1.42
C GLU A 183 11.74 -3.03 -0.35
N ALA A 184 10.91 -3.98 0.10
CA ALA A 184 9.91 -3.75 1.15
C ALA A 184 10.56 -3.40 2.51
N ASP A 185 11.66 -4.06 2.87
CA ASP A 185 12.45 -3.75 4.06
C ASP A 185 13.08 -2.34 3.94
N SER A 186 13.62 -1.99 2.77
CA SER A 186 14.13 -0.63 2.49
C SER A 186 13.05 0.44 2.62
N ILE A 187 11.83 0.16 2.17
CA ILE A 187 10.65 1.03 2.33
C ILE A 187 10.25 1.14 3.82
N HIS A 188 10.40 0.06 4.60
CA HIS A 188 10.15 0.08 6.04
C HIS A 188 11.19 0.94 6.78
N GLU A 189 12.48 0.84 6.46
CA GLU A 189 13.53 1.71 7.00
C GLU A 189 13.28 3.19 6.67
N LEU A 190 12.94 3.50 5.42
CA LEU A 190 12.58 4.86 5.01
C LEU A 190 11.36 5.39 5.77
N LYS A 191 10.32 4.56 5.97
CA LYS A 191 9.14 4.94 6.76
C LYS A 191 9.49 5.22 8.23
N ASN A 192 10.37 4.44 8.83
CA ASN A 192 10.85 4.66 10.19
C ASN A 192 11.70 5.94 10.28
N HIS A 193 12.50 6.25 9.25
CA HIS A 193 13.24 7.51 9.16
C HIS A 193 12.31 8.72 9.05
N ILE A 194 11.28 8.66 8.20
CA ILE A 194 10.26 9.70 8.06
C ILE A 194 9.52 9.93 9.39
N SER A 195 9.09 8.87 10.07
CA SER A 195 8.44 8.99 11.39
C SER A 195 9.34 9.71 12.42
N LYS A 196 10.65 9.42 12.41
CA LYS A 196 11.62 10.10 13.28
C LYS A 196 11.80 11.58 12.91
N GLN A 197 11.82 11.91 11.61
CA GLN A 197 11.86 13.30 11.15
C GLN A 197 10.59 14.07 11.50
N GLU A 198 9.40 13.45 11.40
CA GLU A 198 8.15 14.07 11.85
C GLU A 198 8.16 14.38 13.35
N ASP A 199 8.70 13.48 14.19
CA ASP A 199 8.79 13.71 15.64
C ASP A 199 9.86 14.76 16.01
N GLU A 200 10.96 14.83 15.25
CA GLU A 200 11.93 15.94 15.35
C GLU A 200 11.32 17.29 14.95
N ILE A 201 10.47 17.32 13.91
CA ILE A 201 9.73 18.52 13.50
C ILE A 201 8.73 18.93 14.61
N LYS A 202 7.92 18.01 15.13
CA LYS A 202 6.98 18.28 16.25
C LYS A 202 7.71 18.82 17.49
N ALA A 203 8.93 18.33 17.77
CA ALA A 203 9.78 18.83 18.84
C ALA A 203 10.29 20.27 18.56
N MET A 204 10.71 20.57 17.32
CA MET A 204 11.10 21.93 16.92
C MET A 204 9.92 22.91 16.95
N GLU A 205 8.72 22.51 16.53
CA GLU A 205 7.50 23.31 16.63
C GLU A 205 7.10 23.57 18.09
N SER A 206 7.21 22.56 18.94
CA SER A 206 7.01 22.68 20.40
C SER A 206 8.01 23.65 21.04
N HIS A 207 9.28 23.61 20.62
CA HIS A 207 10.29 24.55 21.08
C HIS A 207 10.07 25.97 20.53
N SER A 208 9.67 26.11 19.26
CA SER A 208 9.36 27.40 18.64
C SER A 208 8.15 28.08 19.29
N THR A 209 7.13 27.31 19.68
CA THR A 209 5.96 27.84 20.41
C THR A 209 6.33 28.23 21.85
N GLN A 210 7.17 27.46 22.54
CA GLN A 210 7.74 27.85 23.83
C GLN A 210 8.57 29.14 23.74
N GLN A 211 9.41 29.29 22.72
CA GLN A 211 10.16 30.53 22.48
C GLN A 211 9.24 31.73 22.20
N ALA A 212 8.16 31.54 21.44
CA ALA A 212 7.18 32.59 21.19
C ALA A 212 6.44 33.03 22.47
N VAL A 213 6.07 32.08 23.35
CA VAL A 213 5.50 32.39 24.67
C VAL A 213 6.48 33.18 25.52
N LEU A 214 7.73 32.71 25.67
CA LEU A 214 8.76 33.39 26.46
C LEU A 214 9.07 34.80 25.93
N ALA A 215 9.10 34.98 24.61
CA ALA A 215 9.26 36.30 23.99
C ALA A 215 8.08 37.24 24.29
N GLY A 216 6.85 36.72 24.32
CA GLY A 216 5.64 37.46 24.72
C GLY A 216 5.65 37.84 26.21
N GLU A 217 6.11 36.93 27.09
CA GLU A 217 6.29 37.20 28.52
C GLU A 217 7.34 38.29 28.76
N LEU A 218 8.49 38.23 28.08
CA LEU A 218 9.52 39.26 28.15
C LEU A 218 9.03 40.61 27.60
N GLN A 219 8.28 40.64 26.50
CA GLN A 219 7.67 41.88 25.98
C GLN A 219 6.67 42.47 26.99
N LYS A 220 5.87 41.64 27.66
CA LYS A 220 4.94 42.06 28.71
C LYS A 220 5.69 42.63 29.92
N GLU A 221 6.76 41.98 30.37
CA GLU A 221 7.60 42.49 31.47
C GLU A 221 8.27 43.83 31.10
N ILE A 222 8.80 43.97 29.87
CA ILE A 222 9.37 45.23 29.36
C ILE A 222 8.31 46.34 29.34
N ALA A 223 7.07 46.06 28.94
CA ALA A 223 5.97 47.04 28.98
C ALA A 223 5.58 47.43 30.41
N GLU A 224 5.53 46.48 31.34
CA GLU A 224 5.30 46.73 32.76
C GLU A 224 6.43 47.53 33.42
N LEU A 225 7.69 47.26 33.07
CA LEU A 225 8.85 48.02 33.54
C LEU A 225 8.87 49.43 32.94
N THR A 226 8.51 49.59 31.66
CA THR A 226 8.42 50.89 30.98
C THR A 226 7.34 51.77 31.61
N THR A 227 6.16 51.22 31.90
CA THR A 227 5.08 51.96 32.58
C THR A 227 5.46 52.35 34.02
N LYS A 228 6.07 51.45 34.80
CA LYS A 228 6.63 51.74 36.13
C LYS A 228 7.72 52.83 36.07
N ASN A 229 8.59 52.79 35.06
CA ASN A 229 9.65 53.79 34.88
C ASN A 229 9.08 55.19 34.54
N ASN A 230 8.08 55.26 33.66
CA ASN A 230 7.37 56.51 33.35
C ASN A 230 6.66 57.08 34.59
N GLU A 231 6.05 56.24 35.42
CA GLU A 231 5.43 56.65 36.69
C GLU A 231 6.46 57.19 37.69
N LEU A 232 7.62 56.52 37.82
CA LEU A 232 8.74 56.98 38.64
C LEU A 232 9.33 58.29 38.13
N GLN A 233 9.45 58.47 36.82
CA GLN A 233 9.93 59.71 36.20
C GLN A 233 8.94 60.86 36.40
N GLY A 234 7.63 60.61 36.36
CA GLY A 234 6.60 61.57 36.78
C GLY A 234 6.74 61.99 38.24
N LYS A 235 6.88 61.03 39.16
CA LYS A 235 7.11 61.28 40.59
C LYS A 235 8.43 62.03 40.86
N LEU A 236 9.47 61.78 40.06
CA LEU A 236 10.74 62.50 40.12
C LEU A 236 10.56 63.96 39.68
N ASN A 237 9.87 64.21 38.55
CA ASN A 237 9.58 65.56 38.07
C ASN A 237 8.75 66.35 39.08
N GLU A 238 7.67 65.77 39.61
CA GLU A 238 6.90 66.36 40.72
C GLU A 238 7.78 66.72 41.93
N SER A 239 8.78 65.89 42.24
CA SER A 239 9.69 66.12 43.36
C SER A 239 10.71 67.22 43.07
N LEU A 240 11.16 67.34 41.82
CA LEU A 240 12.00 68.44 41.33
C LEU A 240 11.22 69.77 41.34
N ASP A 241 9.94 69.78 40.94
CA ASP A 241 9.08 70.97 41.01
C ASP A 241 8.82 71.39 42.47
N LYS A 242 8.53 70.44 43.37
CA LYS A 242 8.40 70.69 44.81
C LYS A 242 9.71 71.23 45.41
N MET A 243 10.85 70.71 44.98
CA MET A 243 12.18 71.22 45.35
C MET A 243 12.45 72.61 44.79
N SER A 244 12.05 72.91 43.54
CA SER A 244 12.16 74.22 42.91
C SER A 244 11.33 75.27 43.66
N VAL A 245 10.07 74.95 43.96
CA VAL A 245 9.20 75.78 44.81
C VAL A 245 9.76 75.96 46.24
N MET A 246 10.43 74.94 46.79
CA MET A 246 11.11 75.06 48.08
C MET A 246 12.37 75.94 48.00
N GLN A 247 13.16 75.85 46.93
CA GLN A 247 14.31 76.72 46.68
C GLN A 247 13.87 78.17 46.43
N GLU A 248 12.75 78.39 45.74
CA GLU A 248 12.12 79.69 45.55
C GLU A 248 11.70 80.29 46.90
N LYS A 249 10.97 79.52 47.73
CA LYS A 249 10.63 79.91 49.11
C LYS A 249 11.87 80.15 49.96
N GLN A 250 12.94 79.36 49.81
CA GLN A 250 14.20 79.55 50.51
C GLN A 250 14.95 80.81 50.01
N ARG A 251 14.87 81.16 48.73
CA ARG A 251 15.46 82.39 48.18
C ARG A 251 14.72 83.60 48.71
N ASN A 252 13.39 83.61 48.63
CA ASN A 252 12.55 84.67 49.18
C ASN A 252 12.70 84.81 50.70
N TRP A 253 12.86 83.70 51.43
CA TRP A 253 13.20 83.73 52.86
C TRP A 253 14.62 84.23 53.11
N LYS A 254 15.64 83.82 52.33
CA LYS A 254 17.01 84.34 52.43
C LYS A 254 17.09 85.84 52.11
N GLU A 255 16.31 86.33 51.15
CA GLU A 255 16.22 87.75 50.78
C GLU A 255 15.50 88.54 51.87
N SER A 256 14.38 88.04 52.39
CA SER A 256 13.69 88.60 53.56
C SER A 256 14.59 88.63 54.80
N VAL A 257 15.33 87.55 55.08
CA VAL A 257 16.34 87.49 56.15
C VAL A 257 17.56 88.35 55.86
N LYS A 258 17.94 88.59 54.61
CA LYS A 258 19.02 89.53 54.24
C LYS A 258 18.58 90.96 54.46
N ASN A 259 17.33 91.31 54.12
CA ASN A 259 16.75 92.62 54.36
C ASN A 259 16.55 92.86 55.86
N MET A 260 16.01 91.87 56.58
CA MET A 260 15.93 91.87 58.04
C MET A 260 17.33 92.01 58.66
N LYS A 261 18.31 91.21 58.23
CA LYS A 261 19.70 91.34 58.69
C LYS A 261 20.37 92.65 58.31
N MET A 262 19.96 93.33 57.25
CA MET A 262 20.49 94.64 56.88
C MET A 262 19.85 95.74 57.74
N GLN A 263 18.57 95.61 58.05
CA GLN A 263 17.87 96.42 59.04
C GLN A 263 18.44 96.21 60.45
N ASP A 264 18.60 94.95 60.88
CA ASP A 264 19.31 94.55 62.09
C ASP A 264 20.77 95.02 62.07
N MET A 265 21.49 94.96 60.95
CA MET A 265 22.88 95.43 60.87
C MET A 265 22.94 96.94 61.05
N ASN A 266 21.99 97.70 60.51
CA ASN A 266 21.88 99.14 60.74
C ASN A 266 21.53 99.42 62.21
N THR A 267 20.56 98.73 62.79
CA THR A 267 20.21 98.85 64.22
C THR A 267 21.35 98.38 65.14
N ILE A 268 22.15 97.39 64.71
CA ILE A 268 23.35 96.91 65.41
C ILE A 268 24.52 97.87 65.18
N GLN A 269 24.57 98.61 64.08
CA GLN A 269 25.54 99.68 63.82
C GLN A 269 25.23 100.86 64.74
N GLU A 270 23.98 101.31 64.81
CA GLU A 270 23.46 102.29 65.77
C GLU A 270 23.76 101.84 67.22
N LEU A 271 23.40 100.61 67.58
CA LEU A 271 23.71 100.02 68.88
C LEU A 271 25.20 99.76 69.11
N ARG A 272 26.05 99.67 68.08
CA ARG A 272 27.52 99.54 68.21
C ARG A 272 28.21 100.88 68.32
N GLU A 273 27.66 101.93 67.73
CA GLU A 273 28.11 103.30 67.97
C GLU A 273 27.70 103.71 69.40
N GLU A 274 26.52 103.30 69.87
CA GLU A 274 26.07 103.38 71.26
C GLU A 274 26.89 102.46 72.22
N LEU A 275 27.26 101.25 71.79
CA LEU A 275 28.06 100.32 72.60
C LEU A 275 29.55 100.66 72.58
N GLU A 276 30.12 101.23 71.53
CA GLU A 276 31.48 101.80 71.55
C GLU A 276 31.51 103.10 72.35
N ARG A 277 30.38 103.82 72.44
CA ARG A 277 30.20 104.86 73.47
C ARG A 277 30.40 104.28 74.88
N GLN A 278 29.92 103.06 75.14
CA GLN A 278 30.03 102.34 76.43
C GLN A 278 31.33 101.50 76.60
N LYS A 279 31.93 100.98 75.53
CA LYS A 279 33.11 100.09 75.57
C LYS A 279 34.44 100.82 75.54
N ARG A 280 34.40 102.14 75.41
CA ARG A 280 35.37 103.06 76.03
C ARG A 280 35.54 102.82 77.55
N GLU A 281 34.70 101.98 78.18
CA GLU A 281 34.71 101.68 79.62
C GLU A 281 34.98 100.19 79.98
N ALA A 282 34.99 99.21 79.03
CA ALA A 282 35.06 97.74 79.33
C ALA A 282 35.34 96.83 78.10
N SER A 283 35.95 95.62 78.14
CA SER A 283 36.67 94.81 79.16
C SER A 283 37.34 93.55 78.51
N THR A 284 38.17 92.80 79.27
CA THR A 284 38.99 91.61 78.87
C THR A 284 38.43 90.21 79.22
N GLU A 285 38.72 89.16 78.40
CA GLU A 285 38.79 87.69 78.70
C GLU A 285 37.49 86.88 79.06
N SER A 286 37.47 85.51 79.12
CA SER A 286 37.87 84.40 78.18
C SER A 286 37.56 82.98 78.76
N GLY A 287 37.61 81.88 77.96
CA GLY A 287 37.63 80.46 78.44
C GLY A 287 36.71 79.41 77.75
N LEU A 288 36.92 78.09 77.96
CA LEU A 288 36.25 76.93 77.28
C LEU A 288 36.36 75.58 78.04
N HIS A 289 35.32 74.69 78.06
CA HIS A 289 35.39 73.25 78.46
C HIS A 289 34.14 72.37 78.08
N PRO A 290 34.25 71.04 77.85
CA PRO A 290 33.12 70.11 77.57
C PRO A 290 32.86 68.99 78.62
N SER A 291 31.74 68.25 78.52
CA SER A 291 31.43 67.02 79.32
C SER A 291 30.26 66.20 78.74
N HIS A 292 30.50 65.08 78.05
CA HIS A 292 29.42 64.41 77.26
C HIS A 292 29.52 62.88 77.03
N GLU A 293 30.30 62.12 77.80
CA GLU A 293 30.68 60.74 77.44
C GLU A 293 29.95 59.59 78.21
N GLU A 294 29.61 59.78 79.50
CA GLU A 294 29.05 58.72 80.36
C GLU A 294 27.71 58.13 79.87
N LYS A 295 26.89 58.94 79.19
CA LYS A 295 25.53 58.57 78.75
C LYS A 295 25.52 57.40 77.74
N LEU A 296 26.64 57.11 77.08
CA LEU A 296 26.76 56.04 76.09
C LEU A 296 26.80 54.63 76.72
N HIS A 297 27.25 54.49 77.97
CA HIS A 297 27.43 53.18 78.60
C HIS A 297 26.12 52.52 79.05
N GLN A 298 25.19 53.30 79.63
CA GLN A 298 23.94 52.78 80.21
C GLN A 298 22.99 52.11 79.21
N TRP A 299 23.13 52.39 77.91
CA TRP A 299 22.30 51.78 76.86
C TRP A 299 22.68 50.33 76.57
N LYS A 300 23.98 49.97 76.67
CA LYS A 300 24.50 48.67 76.21
C LYS A 300 24.05 47.47 77.05
N GLU A 301 23.85 47.64 78.36
CA GLU A 301 23.52 46.51 79.24
C GLU A 301 22.06 46.02 79.14
N ARG A 302 21.09 46.92 78.90
CA ARG A 302 19.67 46.51 78.77
C ARG A 302 19.47 45.49 77.64
N VAL A 303 20.15 45.69 76.50
CA VAL A 303 20.04 44.87 75.29
C VAL A 303 20.52 43.43 75.48
N LYS A 304 21.40 43.16 76.47
CA LYS A 304 21.79 41.78 76.81
C LYS A 304 20.66 41.00 77.50
N HIS A 305 19.88 41.67 78.34
CA HIS A 305 18.99 41.01 79.31
C HIS A 305 17.74 40.43 78.64
N GLU A 306 17.19 41.12 77.63
CA GLU A 306 16.07 40.60 76.83
C GLU A 306 16.45 39.32 76.07
N LYS A 307 17.62 39.28 75.42
CA LYS A 307 18.06 38.14 74.60
C LYS A 307 18.17 36.81 75.36
N LEU A 308 18.40 36.83 76.68
CA LEU A 308 18.43 35.61 77.50
C LEU A 308 17.02 35.03 77.70
N LYS A 309 16.02 35.89 77.87
CA LYS A 309 14.62 35.50 78.14
C LYS A 309 13.98 34.80 76.93
N ASP A 310 14.27 35.29 75.73
CA ASP A 310 13.75 34.70 74.48
C ASP A 310 14.36 33.32 74.17
N MET A 311 15.56 33.03 74.70
CA MET A 311 16.23 31.74 74.50
C MET A 311 15.58 30.61 75.32
N GLU A 312 15.05 30.90 76.52
CA GLU A 312 14.40 29.91 77.37
C GLU A 312 13.00 29.52 76.85
N THR A 313 12.23 30.48 76.34
CA THR A 313 10.87 30.22 75.80
C THR A 313 10.90 29.33 74.55
N ILE A 314 11.89 29.52 73.66
CA ILE A 314 12.11 28.66 72.48
C ILE A 314 12.38 27.20 72.89
N LYS A 315 13.23 27.01 73.91
CA LYS A 315 13.62 25.68 74.40
C LYS A 315 12.43 24.89 74.96
N ASP A 316 11.55 25.56 75.68
CA ASP A 316 10.38 24.93 76.31
C ASP A 316 9.28 24.55 75.30
N LEU A 317 9.16 25.28 74.18
CA LEU A 317 8.29 24.93 73.06
C LEU A 317 8.82 23.71 72.27
N THR A 318 10.14 23.63 72.06
CA THR A 318 10.77 22.51 71.34
C THR A 318 10.52 21.16 72.02
N ASN A 319 10.62 21.11 73.35
CA ASN A 319 10.33 19.90 74.13
C ASN A 319 8.88 19.42 73.96
N LYS A 320 7.90 20.34 73.93
CA LYS A 320 6.48 20.01 73.77
C LYS A 320 6.19 19.41 72.40
N LEU A 321 6.80 19.95 71.34
CA LEU A 321 6.64 19.47 69.97
C LEU A 321 7.11 18.00 69.81
N SER A 322 8.29 17.66 70.36
CA SER A 322 8.83 16.29 70.29
C SER A 322 7.92 15.26 70.96
N LYS A 323 7.27 15.62 72.08
CA LYS A 323 6.40 14.72 72.84
C LYS A 323 5.10 14.41 72.10
N SER A 324 4.53 15.36 71.36
CA SER A 324 3.35 15.09 70.52
C SER A 324 3.67 14.17 69.34
N GLN A 325 4.84 14.31 68.71
CA GLN A 325 5.24 13.43 67.60
C GLN A 325 5.29 11.95 68.04
N GLN A 326 5.88 11.66 69.19
CA GLN A 326 5.99 10.30 69.72
C GLN A 326 4.63 9.59 69.89
N GLN A 327 3.57 10.34 70.21
CA GLN A 327 2.22 9.77 70.37
C GLN A 327 1.55 9.41 69.02
N ILE A 328 1.91 10.11 67.94
CA ILE A 328 1.42 9.83 66.58
C ILE A 328 2.02 8.50 66.09
N ASP A 329 3.32 8.33 66.31
CA ASP A 329 4.08 7.14 65.88
C ASP A 329 3.57 5.85 66.59
N GLU A 330 3.15 5.95 67.85
CA GLU A 330 2.51 4.85 68.59
C GLU A 330 1.12 4.50 68.05
N ALA A 331 0.30 5.50 67.72
CA ALA A 331 -1.03 5.28 67.15
C ALA A 331 -0.97 4.59 65.78
N GLN A 332 -0.01 4.97 64.93
CA GLN A 332 0.20 4.34 63.62
C GLN A 332 0.61 2.86 63.73
N LYS A 333 1.48 2.51 64.70
CA LYS A 333 1.82 1.10 64.99
C LYS A 333 0.60 0.28 65.39
N LEU A 334 -0.30 0.84 66.21
CA LEU A 334 -1.49 0.13 66.65
C LEU A 334 -2.43 -0.22 65.48
N ILE A 335 -2.59 0.70 64.53
CA ILE A 335 -3.43 0.52 63.33
C ILE A 335 -2.86 -0.58 62.42
N ASN A 336 -1.55 -0.57 62.15
CA ASN A 336 -0.90 -1.60 61.33
C ASN A 336 -1.06 -3.00 61.94
N ASN A 337 -0.94 -3.14 63.27
CA ASN A 337 -1.12 -4.43 63.95
C ASN A 337 -2.55 -4.98 63.76
N VAL A 338 -3.58 -4.12 63.76
CA VAL A 338 -4.98 -4.54 63.51
C VAL A 338 -5.19 -4.93 62.05
N ALA A 339 -4.58 -4.21 61.10
CA ALA A 339 -4.67 -4.57 59.68
C ALA A 339 -4.10 -5.97 59.41
N ILE A 340 -2.90 -6.27 59.92
CA ILE A 340 -2.25 -7.59 59.77
C ILE A 340 -3.14 -8.71 60.38
N PHE A 341 -3.72 -8.49 61.56
CA PHE A 341 -4.61 -9.46 62.21
C PHE A 341 -5.88 -9.79 61.42
N LEU A 342 -6.37 -8.86 60.58
CA LEU A 342 -7.52 -9.07 59.70
C LEU A 342 -7.13 -9.74 58.38
N GLU A 343 -5.88 -9.60 57.96
CA GLU A 343 -5.36 -10.16 56.71
C GLU A 343 -4.92 -11.63 56.85
N GLU A 344 -4.35 -12.02 58.00
CA GLU A 344 -3.91 -13.41 58.24
C GLU A 344 -5.05 -14.41 58.55
N ILE A 345 -6.25 -13.97 58.96
CA ILE A 345 -7.36 -14.86 59.35
C ILE A 345 -8.68 -14.47 58.66
N PRO A 346 -8.90 -14.89 57.39
CA PRO A 346 -10.18 -14.69 56.71
C PRO A 346 -11.29 -15.56 57.35
N PRO A 347 -12.36 -14.96 57.91
CA PRO A 347 -13.36 -15.70 58.68
C PRO A 347 -14.25 -16.57 57.77
N LYS A 348 -14.30 -17.88 58.06
CA LYS A 348 -15.18 -18.83 57.36
C LYS A 348 -16.66 -18.52 57.65
N VAL A 349 -17.32 -17.87 56.70
CA VAL A 349 -18.72 -17.38 56.76
C VAL A 349 -19.76 -18.51 56.99
N SER A 350 -19.37 -19.78 56.90
CA SER A 350 -20.20 -20.96 57.18
C SER A 350 -21.00 -20.87 58.47
N HIS A 351 -20.42 -20.36 59.57
CA HIS A 351 -21.10 -20.35 60.86
C HIS A 351 -22.32 -19.40 60.89
N SER A 352 -22.26 -18.29 60.14
CA SER A 352 -23.40 -17.39 59.91
C SER A 352 -24.53 -18.06 59.14
N ILE A 353 -24.20 -18.99 58.24
CA ILE A 353 -25.18 -19.74 57.42
C ILE A 353 -25.84 -20.86 58.25
N GLU A 354 -25.06 -21.55 59.09
CA GLU A 354 -25.58 -22.56 60.03
C GLU A 354 -26.60 -21.97 61.01
N PHE A 355 -26.33 -20.78 61.55
CA PHE A 355 -27.23 -20.08 62.47
C PHE A 355 -28.59 -19.77 61.83
N ILE A 356 -28.61 -19.31 60.57
CA ILE A 356 -29.83 -19.01 59.81
C ILE A 356 -30.64 -20.28 59.52
N ASN A 357 -29.98 -21.39 59.16
CA ASN A 357 -30.67 -22.65 58.88
C ASN A 357 -31.24 -23.29 60.16
N LYS A 358 -30.54 -23.22 61.29
CA LYS A 358 -31.02 -23.74 62.58
C LYS A 358 -32.32 -23.06 63.05
N TYR A 359 -32.48 -21.76 62.77
CA TYR A 359 -33.71 -21.03 63.04
C TYR A 359 -34.91 -21.46 62.17
N ARG A 360 -34.67 -22.09 61.01
CA ARG A 360 -35.72 -22.49 60.06
C ARG A 360 -36.40 -23.81 60.44
N SER A 361 -35.64 -24.83 60.86
CA SER A 361 -36.21 -26.14 61.25
C SER A 361 -37.07 -26.07 62.51
N LEU A 362 -36.73 -25.19 63.46
CA LEU A 362 -37.49 -24.99 64.71
C LEU A 362 -38.93 -24.48 64.49
N LEU A 363 -39.24 -23.96 63.30
CA LEU A 363 -40.60 -23.53 62.93
C LEU A 363 -41.46 -24.65 62.29
N SER A 364 -40.87 -25.79 61.90
CA SER A 364 -41.58 -26.83 61.13
C SER A 364 -42.06 -28.06 61.92
N GLU A 365 -41.47 -28.41 63.07
CA GLU A 365 -41.66 -29.74 63.67
C GLU A 365 -42.88 -29.94 64.62
N ASN A 366 -43.67 -28.91 64.93
CA ASN A 366 -44.62 -28.95 66.07
C ASN A 366 -46.11 -29.51 65.85
N PHE A 367 -46.47 -30.63 65.10
CA PHE A 367 -47.91 -31.02 64.71
C PHE A 367 -48.60 -32.59 64.35
N VAL A 368 -48.53 -34.00 64.86
CA VAL A 368 -49.26 -35.50 64.45
C VAL A 368 -49.41 -37.06 65.27
N ALA A 369 -50.22 -38.31 65.00
CA ALA A 369 -50.31 -39.89 65.61
C ALA A 369 -51.30 -41.32 65.21
N THR A 370 -51.24 -42.77 65.61
CA THR A 370 -52.24 -44.16 65.46
C THR A 370 -52.05 -45.85 65.95
N LYS A 371 -52.97 -47.05 65.91
CA LYS A 371 -52.93 -48.71 66.32
C LYS A 371 -54.03 -50.06 65.99
N LYS A 372 -54.01 -51.55 66.28
CA LYS A 372 -55.00 -52.94 66.07
C LYS A 372 -54.84 -54.63 66.60
N THR A 373 -55.78 -55.80 66.63
CA THR A 373 -55.72 -57.49 66.94
C THR A 373 -56.94 -58.78 66.91
N ALA A 374 -56.88 -60.28 66.97
CA ALA A 374 -57.96 -61.58 67.10
C ALA A 374 -57.77 -63.36 67.19
N SER A 375 -58.73 -64.47 67.47
CA SER A 375 -58.73 -66.18 67.45
C SER A 375 -60.02 -67.30 67.88
N ALA A 376 -60.42 -68.75 68.02
CA ALA A 376 -60.30 -70.42 67.82
C ALA A 376 -61.51 -71.59 68.39
N ASN A 377 -61.88 -73.04 68.50
CA ASN A 377 -61.85 -74.70 68.15
C ASN A 377 -62.98 -75.88 68.85
N SER A 378 -63.37 -77.32 68.93
CA SER A 378 -63.40 -78.96 68.54
C SER A 378 -64.42 -80.16 69.33
N SER A 379 -64.84 -81.61 69.39
CA SER A 379 -64.96 -83.22 68.90
C SER A 379 -65.90 -84.45 69.75
N THR A 380 -66.34 -85.90 69.79
CA THR A 380 -66.56 -87.50 69.30
C THR A 380 -67.57 -88.68 70.12
N SER A 381 -68.01 -90.11 70.19
CA SER A 381 -68.15 -91.72 69.71
C SER A 381 -69.18 -92.92 70.49
N THR A 382 -69.60 -94.37 70.55
CA THR A 382 -69.65 -96.00 70.10
C THR A 382 -70.74 -97.28 70.67
N PRO A 383 -70.88 -98.73 70.33
CA PRO A 383 -71.97 -99.98 70.63
C PRO A 383 -71.83 -101.74 70.73
N LEU A 384 -72.81 -102.83 71.02
CA LEU A 384 -72.87 -104.54 71.02
C LEU A 384 -74.20 -105.59 71.48
N THR A 385 -74.68 -107.01 71.61
CA THR A 385 -74.68 -108.70 71.44
C THR A 385 -76.03 -109.74 71.78
N ALA A 386 -76.48 -111.16 71.93
CA ALA A 386 -76.38 -112.83 71.83
C ALA A 386 -77.69 -113.92 72.26
N ARG A 387 -78.13 -115.35 72.38
CA ARG A 387 -78.09 -117.02 72.19
C ARG A 387 -79.41 -118.07 72.67
N LYS A 388 -79.87 -119.48 72.77
CA LYS A 388 -79.83 -121.14 72.53
C LYS A 388 -81.16 -122.17 73.00
N ASP A 389 -81.67 -123.56 73.11
CA ASP A 389 -81.66 -125.23 73.01
C ASP A 389 -83.09 -126.21 73.17
N GLU A 390 -83.59 -127.60 73.29
CA GLU A 390 -83.52 -129.27 73.28
C GLU A 390 -84.95 -130.24 73.41
N LYS A 391 -85.48 -131.63 73.52
CA LYS A 391 -85.34 -133.29 73.63
C LYS A 391 -86.63 -134.45 73.51
N ALA A 392 -86.64 -135.91 73.63
CA ALA A 392 -87.80 -137.10 73.47
C ALA A 392 -87.76 -138.79 73.86
N ASP A 393 -88.80 -139.83 73.75
CA ASP A 393 -88.89 -141.46 74.11
C ASP A 393 -89.98 -142.72 73.58
N GLN A 394 -90.35 -144.02 74.18
CA GLN A 394 -90.80 -145.53 73.62
C GLN A 394 -91.80 -146.79 74.31
N ASP A 395 -92.33 -148.04 73.74
CA ASP A 395 -93.00 -149.46 74.33
C ASP A 395 -93.71 -150.84 73.52
N THR A 396 -94.08 -152.15 74.06
CA THR A 396 -95.19 -153.38 73.84
C THR A 396 -95.13 -155.05 73.40
N VAL A 397 -96.06 -156.16 73.74
CA VAL A 397 -96.17 -157.77 73.28
C VAL A 397 -97.29 -159.02 73.71
N ARG A 398 -97.65 -160.32 73.07
CA ARG A 398 -98.40 -161.72 73.57
C ARG A 398 -98.61 -163.35 72.98
N ALA A 399 -99.76 -164.26 72.97
CA ALA A 399 -99.98 -165.91 73.15
C ALA A 399 -100.86 -167.14 72.29
N SER A 400 -101.47 -168.42 72.71
CA SER A 400 -101.44 -169.85 71.90
C SER A 400 -102.31 -171.26 71.57
N GLN A 401 -102.96 -172.22 72.36
CA GLN A 401 -103.00 -173.74 72.04
C GLN A 401 -104.08 -174.54 71.19
N ASN A 402 -105.36 -174.77 71.57
CA ASN A 402 -106.33 -175.60 70.78
C ASN A 402 -106.72 -174.93 69.44
N LEU A 403 -106.33 -173.65 69.30
CA LEU A 403 -106.18 -172.98 68.02
C LEU A 403 -105.41 -173.83 67.00
N ARG A 404 -104.40 -174.62 67.41
CA ARG A 404 -103.40 -175.24 66.53
C ARG A 404 -103.96 -176.20 65.48
N ALA A 405 -104.69 -177.26 65.84
CA ALA A 405 -105.08 -178.24 64.82
C ALA A 405 -106.05 -177.67 63.76
N GLN A 406 -106.96 -176.78 64.17
CA GLN A 406 -107.81 -176.03 63.24
C GLN A 406 -107.08 -174.85 62.59
N LEU A 407 -105.98 -174.35 63.18
CA LEU A 407 -104.98 -173.61 62.44
C LEU A 407 -104.41 -174.52 61.36
N ASP A 408 -103.81 -175.68 61.66
CA ASP A 408 -102.91 -176.41 60.76
C ASP A 408 -103.55 -176.78 59.40
N GLU A 409 -104.82 -177.17 59.35
CA GLU A 409 -105.51 -177.41 58.06
C GLU A 409 -106.00 -176.10 57.40
N ALA A 410 -106.53 -175.15 58.17
CA ALA A 410 -106.82 -173.81 57.66
C ALA A 410 -105.54 -173.04 57.28
N LEU A 411 -104.37 -173.44 57.80
CA LEU A 411 -103.04 -172.95 57.53
C LEU A 411 -102.56 -173.56 56.25
N GLN A 412 -102.74 -174.86 55.99
CA GLN A 412 -102.41 -175.42 54.68
C GLN A 412 -103.22 -174.73 53.57
N GLN A 413 -104.55 -174.61 53.74
CA GLN A 413 -105.39 -173.89 52.78
C GLN A 413 -105.03 -172.39 52.69
N ARG A 414 -104.80 -171.72 53.82
CA ARG A 414 -104.34 -170.32 53.84
C ARG A 414 -102.94 -170.17 53.25
N GLU A 415 -102.04 -171.13 53.37
CA GLU A 415 -100.69 -171.06 52.85
C GLU A 415 -100.65 -171.40 51.35
N GLU A 416 -101.61 -172.18 50.85
CA GLU A 416 -101.93 -172.32 49.41
C GLU A 416 -102.36 -170.96 48.83
N VAL A 417 -103.46 -170.40 49.36
CA VAL A 417 -103.99 -169.09 48.97
C VAL A 417 -102.97 -167.97 49.18
N ARG A 418 -102.13 -168.05 50.22
CA ARG A 418 -101.05 -167.08 50.48
C ARG A 418 -99.86 -167.27 49.57
N ARG A 419 -99.57 -168.47 49.04
CA ARG A 419 -98.55 -168.67 48.00
C ARG A 419 -99.02 -168.10 46.66
N GLU A 420 -100.30 -168.23 46.32
CA GLU A 420 -100.91 -167.61 45.14
C GLU A 420 -101.04 -166.08 45.29
N LEU A 421 -101.53 -165.61 46.43
CA LEU A 421 -101.64 -164.19 46.75
C LEU A 421 -100.26 -163.53 46.91
N LYS A 422 -99.24 -164.26 47.37
CA LYS A 422 -97.85 -163.80 47.37
C LYS A 422 -97.33 -163.66 45.94
N ARG A 423 -97.45 -164.69 45.08
CA ARG A 423 -97.03 -164.60 43.67
C ARG A 423 -97.69 -163.43 42.94
N THR A 424 -99.01 -163.31 43.02
CA THR A 424 -99.74 -162.19 42.40
C THR A 424 -99.39 -160.84 43.04
N SER A 425 -99.05 -160.77 44.33
CA SER A 425 -98.50 -159.55 44.94
C SER A 425 -97.08 -159.21 44.47
N GLU A 426 -96.24 -160.21 44.17
CA GLU A 426 -94.88 -160.03 43.65
C GLU A 426 -94.92 -159.58 42.18
N GLU A 427 -95.81 -160.15 41.36
CA GLU A 427 -96.11 -159.68 39.99
C GLU A 427 -96.66 -158.24 40.00
N LEU A 428 -97.60 -157.93 40.89
CA LEU A 428 -98.13 -156.57 41.08
C LEU A 428 -97.15 -155.60 41.76
N ALA A 429 -96.06 -156.08 42.36
CA ALA A 429 -94.96 -155.24 42.83
C ALA A 429 -94.02 -154.91 41.66
N ALA A 430 -93.58 -155.91 40.91
CA ALA A 430 -92.73 -155.75 39.73
C ALA A 430 -93.33 -154.79 38.70
N LEU A 431 -94.64 -154.91 38.41
CA LEU A 431 -95.34 -154.00 37.49
C LEU A 431 -95.40 -152.54 37.98
N ARG A 432 -95.42 -152.32 39.31
CA ARG A 432 -95.35 -150.96 39.90
C ARG A 432 -93.94 -150.40 39.90
N GLU A 433 -92.94 -151.24 40.13
CA GLU A 433 -91.53 -150.84 40.12
C GLU A 433 -91.09 -150.46 38.69
N GLN A 434 -91.47 -151.26 37.69
CA GLN A 434 -91.24 -150.97 36.27
C GLN A 434 -91.87 -149.63 35.83
N SER A 435 -93.16 -149.43 36.10
CA SER A 435 -93.86 -148.19 35.73
C SER A 435 -93.42 -146.96 36.55
N GLY A 436 -92.90 -147.16 37.75
CA GLY A 436 -92.20 -146.12 38.52
C GLY A 436 -90.88 -145.69 37.88
N ALA A 437 -90.06 -146.63 37.41
CA ALA A 437 -88.79 -146.34 36.75
C ALA A 437 -89.00 -145.54 35.45
N ASP A 438 -89.96 -145.92 34.61
CA ASP A 438 -90.27 -145.25 33.36
C ASP A 438 -90.75 -143.80 33.58
N THR A 439 -91.58 -143.56 34.60
CA THR A 439 -92.07 -142.21 34.92
C THR A 439 -91.03 -141.30 35.58
N VAL A 440 -90.02 -141.86 36.25
CA VAL A 440 -88.85 -141.08 36.74
C VAL A 440 -87.94 -140.68 35.58
N ASN A 441 -87.61 -141.61 34.68
CA ASN A 441 -86.76 -141.32 33.51
C ASN A 441 -87.35 -140.23 32.60
N LEU A 442 -88.66 -140.28 32.34
CA LEU A 442 -89.35 -139.27 31.52
C LEU A 442 -89.36 -137.87 32.15
N ARG A 443 -89.29 -137.74 33.49
CA ARG A 443 -89.17 -136.43 34.15
C ARG A 443 -87.76 -135.86 34.04
N ALA A 444 -86.73 -136.66 34.28
CA ALA A 444 -85.34 -136.21 34.17
C ALA A 444 -85.03 -135.64 32.77
N GLN A 445 -85.50 -136.32 31.71
CA GLN A 445 -85.34 -135.85 30.32
C GLN A 445 -86.08 -134.52 30.03
N LEU A 446 -87.20 -134.27 30.70
CA LEU A 446 -87.98 -133.04 30.53
C LEU A 446 -87.30 -131.84 31.22
N ASP A 447 -86.80 -132.02 32.44
CA ASP A 447 -86.14 -130.97 33.21
C ASP A 447 -84.82 -130.54 32.54
N GLU A 448 -84.04 -131.49 32.00
CA GLU A 448 -82.79 -131.18 31.29
C GLU A 448 -83.05 -130.43 29.96
N ALA A 449 -84.09 -130.80 29.22
CA ALA A 449 -84.51 -130.07 28.01
C ALA A 449 -84.97 -128.62 28.30
N LEU A 450 -85.55 -128.36 29.49
CA LEU A 450 -85.92 -127.02 29.91
C LEU A 450 -84.70 -126.16 30.25
N GLN A 451 -83.71 -126.71 30.96
CA GLN A 451 -82.47 -125.98 31.30
C GLN A 451 -81.70 -125.56 30.05
N GLN A 452 -81.54 -126.47 29.07
CA GLN A 452 -80.89 -126.16 27.79
C GLN A 452 -81.61 -125.03 27.03
N ARG A 453 -82.95 -124.97 27.10
CA ARG A 453 -83.73 -123.90 26.46
C ARG A 453 -83.51 -122.53 27.11
N GLU A 454 -83.32 -122.48 28.43
CA GLU A 454 -83.00 -121.24 29.14
C GLU A 454 -81.55 -120.76 28.88
N GLU A 455 -80.62 -121.69 28.69
CA GLU A 455 -79.22 -121.40 28.31
C GLU A 455 -79.16 -120.61 27.01
N VAL A 456 -79.72 -121.18 25.93
CA VAL A 456 -79.79 -120.56 24.59
C VAL A 456 -80.48 -119.20 24.65
N HIS A 457 -81.53 -119.05 25.47
CA HIS A 457 -82.24 -117.78 25.61
C HIS A 457 -81.41 -116.67 26.28
N ARG A 458 -80.47 -117.04 27.16
CA ARG A 458 -79.53 -116.11 27.82
C ARG A 458 -78.39 -115.70 26.88
N GLU A 459 -77.91 -116.60 26.03
CA GLU A 459 -76.89 -116.30 25.01
C GLU A 459 -77.42 -115.40 23.88
N LEU A 460 -78.63 -115.71 23.37
CA LEU A 460 -79.29 -114.92 22.33
C LEU A 460 -79.57 -113.49 22.82
N LYS A 461 -79.88 -113.31 24.11
CA LYS A 461 -79.99 -111.98 24.70
C LYS A 461 -78.65 -111.22 24.72
N ARG A 462 -77.56 -111.82 25.23
CA ARG A 462 -76.24 -111.16 25.28
C ARG A 462 -75.75 -110.72 23.90
N THR A 463 -75.82 -111.61 22.92
CA THR A 463 -75.41 -111.30 21.54
C THR A 463 -76.26 -110.19 20.90
N SER A 464 -77.54 -110.05 21.28
CA SER A 464 -78.38 -108.92 20.85
C SER A 464 -77.96 -107.57 21.47
N GLU A 465 -77.47 -107.59 22.72
CA GLU A 465 -77.01 -106.40 23.45
C GLU A 465 -75.63 -105.94 22.94
N GLU A 466 -74.71 -106.87 22.67
CA GLU A 466 -73.41 -106.60 22.03
C GLU A 466 -73.58 -106.01 20.62
N LEU A 467 -74.52 -106.55 19.82
CA LEU A 467 -74.86 -106.03 18.50
C LEU A 467 -75.60 -104.68 18.54
N ALA A 468 -76.15 -104.26 19.68
CA ALA A 468 -76.66 -102.90 19.86
C ALA A 468 -75.51 -101.91 20.10
N ALA A 469 -74.63 -102.22 21.06
CA ALA A 469 -73.48 -101.38 21.41
C ALA A 469 -72.55 -101.10 20.21
N LEU A 470 -72.28 -102.11 19.38
CA LEU A 470 -71.44 -101.95 18.17
C LEU A 470 -72.06 -100.99 17.12
N ARG A 471 -73.40 -100.90 17.04
CA ARG A 471 -74.09 -99.96 16.15
C ARG A 471 -74.06 -98.53 16.68
N GLU A 472 -74.19 -98.36 18.00
CA GLU A 472 -74.11 -97.05 18.65
C GLU A 472 -72.70 -96.46 18.55
N GLN A 473 -71.67 -97.28 18.82
CA GLN A 473 -70.26 -96.89 18.67
C GLN A 473 -69.93 -96.46 17.23
N SER A 474 -70.26 -97.29 16.23
CA SER A 474 -69.99 -96.95 14.81
C SER A 474 -70.82 -95.76 14.30
N GLY A 475 -71.98 -95.50 14.90
CA GLY A 475 -72.73 -94.25 14.69
C GLY A 475 -71.99 -93.02 15.23
N ALA A 476 -71.48 -93.08 16.46
CA ALA A 476 -70.68 -92.00 17.06
C ALA A 476 -69.40 -91.72 16.27
N ASP A 477 -68.67 -92.77 15.87
CA ASP A 477 -67.42 -92.66 15.12
C ASP A 477 -67.65 -92.01 13.74
N THR A 478 -68.74 -92.36 13.04
CA THR A 478 -69.08 -91.75 11.73
C THR A 478 -69.61 -90.31 11.84
N VAL A 479 -70.19 -89.90 12.97
CA VAL A 479 -70.51 -88.49 13.24
C VAL A 479 -69.24 -87.68 13.52
N ASN A 480 -68.33 -88.19 14.37
CA ASN A 480 -67.05 -87.54 14.69
C ASN A 480 -66.19 -87.32 13.44
N LEU A 481 -66.08 -88.34 12.56
CA LEU A 481 -65.33 -88.23 11.31
C LEU A 481 -65.92 -87.20 10.34
N ARG A 482 -67.24 -86.99 10.33
CA ARG A 482 -67.87 -85.93 9.52
C ARG A 482 -67.56 -84.54 10.06
N ALA A 483 -67.69 -84.33 11.37
CA ALA A 483 -67.35 -83.05 11.99
C ALA A 483 -65.89 -82.65 11.74
N GLN A 484 -64.95 -83.59 11.86
CA GLN A 484 -63.53 -83.37 11.53
C GLN A 484 -63.31 -83.03 10.05
N LEU A 485 -64.07 -83.63 9.14
CA LEU A 485 -63.97 -83.36 7.70
C LEU A 485 -64.52 -81.97 7.35
N ASP A 486 -65.68 -81.58 7.91
CA ASP A 486 -66.28 -80.28 7.69
C ASP A 486 -65.40 -79.15 8.24
N GLU A 487 -64.80 -79.33 9.43
CA GLU A 487 -63.87 -78.35 10.00
C GLU A 487 -62.55 -78.25 9.19
N ALA A 488 -62.01 -79.37 8.71
CA ALA A 488 -60.84 -79.36 7.82
C ALA A 488 -61.15 -78.66 6.47
N LEU A 489 -62.38 -78.75 5.96
CA LEU A 489 -62.81 -78.01 4.77
C LEU A 489 -62.91 -76.51 5.04
N GLN A 490 -63.47 -76.08 6.17
CA GLN A 490 -63.53 -74.67 6.57
C GLN A 490 -62.14 -74.06 6.73
N GLN A 491 -61.21 -74.76 7.41
CA GLN A 491 -59.82 -74.34 7.54
C GLN A 491 -59.13 -74.23 6.17
N ARG A 492 -59.39 -75.16 5.24
CA ARG A 492 -58.85 -75.08 3.88
C ARG A 492 -59.37 -73.85 3.12
N GLU A 493 -60.64 -73.49 3.27
CA GLU A 493 -61.18 -72.26 2.68
C GLU A 493 -60.64 -70.98 3.32
N GLU A 494 -60.37 -70.99 4.64
CA GLU A 494 -59.72 -69.89 5.37
C GLU A 494 -58.34 -69.60 4.76
N VAL A 495 -57.48 -70.62 4.70
CA VAL A 495 -56.15 -70.53 4.08
C VAL A 495 -56.26 -70.09 2.62
N HIS A 496 -57.27 -70.55 1.87
CA HIS A 496 -57.46 -70.11 0.48
C HIS A 496 -57.84 -68.63 0.34
N ARG A 497 -58.60 -68.10 1.32
CA ARG A 497 -58.96 -66.67 1.41
C ARG A 497 -57.78 -65.81 1.84
N GLU A 498 -56.94 -66.28 2.76
CA GLU A 498 -55.70 -65.60 3.17
C GLU A 498 -54.64 -65.59 2.07
N LEU A 499 -54.44 -66.72 1.38
CA LEU A 499 -53.52 -66.84 0.23
C LEU A 499 -53.98 -65.91 -0.90
N LYS A 500 -55.29 -65.75 -1.11
CA LYS A 500 -55.81 -64.75 -2.05
C LYS A 500 -55.48 -63.32 -1.60
N ARG A 501 -55.80 -62.91 -0.36
CA ARG A 501 -55.51 -61.55 0.15
C ARG A 501 -54.03 -61.21 0.05
N THR A 502 -53.15 -62.10 0.52
CA THR A 502 -51.70 -61.91 0.44
C THR A 502 -51.19 -61.85 -1.01
N SER A 503 -51.83 -62.56 -1.95
CA SER A 503 -51.51 -62.41 -3.38
C SER A 503 -51.93 -61.05 -3.96
N GLU A 504 -53.04 -60.47 -3.49
CA GLU A 504 -53.54 -59.14 -3.88
C GLU A 504 -52.70 -58.02 -3.24
N GLU A 505 -52.31 -58.16 -1.97
CA GLU A 505 -51.35 -57.29 -1.28
C GLU A 505 -49.97 -57.31 -1.97
N LEU A 506 -49.46 -58.49 -2.33
CA LEU A 506 -48.22 -58.63 -3.10
C LEU A 506 -48.36 -58.13 -4.55
N ALA A 507 -49.56 -57.99 -5.11
CA ALA A 507 -49.77 -57.32 -6.40
C ALA A 507 -49.68 -55.79 -6.23
N ALA A 508 -50.42 -55.24 -5.26
CA ALA A 508 -50.40 -53.82 -4.93
C ALA A 508 -49.00 -53.31 -4.54
N LEU A 509 -48.25 -54.08 -3.74
CA LEU A 509 -46.86 -53.75 -3.39
C LEU A 509 -45.92 -53.74 -4.60
N ARG A 510 -46.12 -54.63 -5.58
CA ARG A 510 -45.36 -54.60 -6.84
C ARG A 510 -45.70 -53.37 -7.67
N GLU A 511 -46.99 -53.06 -7.82
CA GLU A 511 -47.46 -51.90 -8.58
C GLU A 511 -46.94 -50.58 -7.97
N GLN A 512 -47.05 -50.42 -6.64
CA GLN A 512 -46.47 -49.30 -5.91
C GLN A 512 -44.95 -49.20 -6.11
N SER A 513 -44.20 -50.31 -5.93
CA SER A 513 -42.75 -50.32 -6.17
C SER A 513 -42.36 -50.01 -7.63
N GLY A 514 -43.25 -50.33 -8.58
CA GLY A 514 -43.11 -49.95 -9.99
C GLY A 514 -43.30 -48.46 -10.21
N ALA A 515 -44.35 -47.87 -9.63
CA ALA A 515 -44.56 -46.42 -9.65
C ALA A 515 -43.40 -45.66 -8.98
N ASP A 516 -42.94 -46.12 -7.81
CA ASP A 516 -41.83 -45.52 -7.08
C ASP A 516 -40.51 -45.62 -7.85
N THR A 517 -40.22 -46.76 -8.49
CA THR A 517 -39.01 -46.89 -9.33
C THR A 517 -39.10 -46.12 -10.66
N VAL A 518 -40.28 -45.87 -11.20
CA VAL A 518 -40.47 -44.95 -12.34
C VAL A 518 -40.27 -43.49 -11.90
N ASN A 519 -40.84 -43.09 -10.77
CA ASN A 519 -40.68 -41.74 -10.20
C ASN A 519 -39.20 -41.45 -9.86
N LEU A 520 -38.51 -42.40 -9.22
CA LEU A 520 -37.08 -42.28 -8.90
C LEU A 520 -36.20 -42.23 -10.16
N ARG A 521 -36.58 -42.91 -11.25
CA ARG A 521 -35.89 -42.79 -12.55
C ARG A 521 -36.10 -41.41 -13.16
N ALA A 522 -37.34 -40.91 -13.20
CA ALA A 522 -37.63 -39.57 -13.71
C ALA A 522 -36.87 -38.48 -12.93
N GLN A 523 -36.84 -38.57 -11.59
CA GLN A 523 -36.05 -37.68 -10.73
C GLN A 523 -34.54 -37.79 -10.98
N LEU A 524 -34.03 -39.00 -11.24
CA LEU A 524 -32.62 -39.22 -11.57
C LEU A 524 -32.26 -38.65 -12.96
N ASP A 525 -33.11 -38.85 -13.96
CA ASP A 525 -32.91 -38.33 -15.31
C ASP A 525 -32.98 -36.80 -15.34
N GLU A 526 -33.89 -36.19 -14.57
CA GLU A 526 -33.98 -34.74 -14.41
C GLU A 526 -32.78 -34.18 -13.64
N ALA A 527 -32.35 -34.84 -12.55
CA ALA A 527 -31.13 -34.46 -11.83
C ALA A 527 -29.85 -34.61 -12.69
N LEU A 528 -29.80 -35.58 -13.60
CA LEU A 528 -28.72 -35.73 -14.58
C LEU A 528 -28.73 -34.59 -15.62
N GLN A 529 -29.91 -34.23 -16.14
CA GLN A 529 -30.05 -33.08 -17.05
C GLN A 529 -29.63 -31.76 -16.39
N GLN A 530 -30.05 -31.53 -15.14
CA GLN A 530 -29.61 -30.38 -14.34
C GLN A 530 -28.10 -30.40 -14.09
N ARG A 531 -27.49 -31.57 -13.82
CA ARG A 531 -26.04 -31.69 -13.67
C ARG A 531 -25.29 -31.39 -14.98
N GLU A 532 -25.83 -31.79 -16.12
CA GLU A 532 -25.29 -31.43 -17.44
C GLU A 532 -25.45 -29.93 -17.74
N GLU A 533 -26.54 -29.30 -17.32
CA GLU A 533 -26.76 -27.85 -17.42
C GLU A 533 -25.68 -27.09 -16.65
N VAL A 534 -25.53 -27.41 -15.35
CA VAL A 534 -24.50 -26.83 -14.48
C VAL A 534 -23.09 -27.07 -15.04
N HIS A 535 -22.79 -28.24 -15.62
CA HIS A 535 -21.52 -28.47 -16.31
C HIS A 535 -21.34 -27.61 -17.57
N ARG A 536 -22.38 -27.38 -18.35
CA ARG A 536 -22.36 -26.51 -19.54
C ARG A 536 -22.16 -25.03 -19.14
N GLU A 537 -22.73 -24.60 -18.02
CA GLU A 537 -22.53 -23.25 -17.47
C GLU A 537 -21.16 -23.06 -16.81
N LEU A 538 -20.68 -24.05 -16.04
CA LEU A 538 -19.29 -24.07 -15.53
C LEU A 538 -18.28 -24.00 -16.66
N LYS A 539 -18.52 -24.70 -17.78
CA LYS A 539 -17.66 -24.61 -18.95
C LYS A 539 -17.67 -23.21 -19.55
N ARG A 540 -18.84 -22.63 -19.86
CA ARG A 540 -18.95 -21.26 -20.41
C ARG A 540 -18.28 -20.22 -19.51
N THR A 541 -18.59 -20.24 -18.22
CA THR A 541 -17.97 -19.31 -17.25
C THR A 541 -16.46 -19.52 -17.11
N SER A 542 -15.96 -20.76 -17.25
CA SER A 542 -14.50 -21.00 -17.31
C SER A 542 -13.84 -20.46 -18.59
N GLU A 543 -14.54 -20.51 -19.73
CA GLU A 543 -14.09 -19.97 -21.02
C GLU A 543 -14.14 -18.42 -21.02
N GLU A 544 -15.20 -17.83 -20.47
CA GLU A 544 -15.31 -16.38 -20.23
C GLU A 544 -14.22 -15.87 -19.26
N LEU A 545 -13.97 -16.58 -18.17
CA LEU A 545 -12.88 -16.26 -17.23
C LEU A 545 -11.49 -16.53 -17.83
N ALA A 546 -11.35 -17.38 -18.86
CA ALA A 546 -10.11 -17.51 -19.61
C ALA A 546 -9.90 -16.30 -20.52
N ALA A 547 -10.91 -15.94 -21.32
CA ALA A 547 -10.88 -14.76 -22.19
C ALA A 547 -10.64 -13.45 -21.43
N LEU A 548 -11.24 -13.28 -20.24
CA LEU A 548 -11.00 -12.11 -19.39
C LEU A 548 -9.57 -12.06 -18.83
N ARG A 549 -8.94 -13.21 -18.56
CA ARG A 549 -7.52 -13.27 -18.16
C ARG A 549 -6.58 -13.00 -19.33
N GLU A 550 -6.91 -13.49 -20.53
CA GLU A 550 -6.13 -13.21 -21.74
C GLU A 550 -6.21 -11.73 -22.13
N GLN A 551 -7.41 -11.13 -22.11
CA GLN A 551 -7.62 -9.70 -22.37
C GLN A 551 -6.89 -8.83 -21.34
N SER A 552 -7.04 -9.10 -20.04
CA SER A 552 -6.33 -8.33 -19.00
C SER A 552 -4.81 -8.57 -19.02
N GLY A 553 -4.35 -9.73 -19.48
CA GLY A 553 -2.95 -9.98 -19.80
C GLY A 553 -2.45 -9.10 -20.95
N ALA A 554 -3.18 -9.04 -22.06
CA ALA A 554 -2.86 -8.18 -23.19
C ALA A 554 -2.88 -6.68 -22.81
N ASP A 555 -3.90 -6.23 -22.07
CA ASP A 555 -4.02 -4.85 -21.60
C ASP A 555 -2.89 -4.46 -20.65
N THR A 556 -2.48 -5.35 -19.73
CA THR A 556 -1.35 -5.07 -18.82
C THR A 556 0.01 -5.13 -19.52
N VAL A 557 0.18 -5.94 -20.57
CA VAL A 557 1.38 -5.90 -21.42
C VAL A 557 1.43 -4.60 -22.24
N ASN A 558 0.31 -4.18 -22.83
CA ASN A 558 0.21 -2.92 -23.58
C ASN A 558 0.49 -1.70 -22.68
N LEU A 559 -0.07 -1.67 -21.47
CA LEU A 559 0.17 -0.59 -20.49
C LEU A 559 1.62 -0.56 -20.00
N ARG A 560 2.30 -1.72 -19.87
CA ARG A 560 3.74 -1.77 -19.57
C ARG A 560 4.57 -1.19 -20.71
N ALA A 561 4.33 -1.63 -21.95
CA ALA A 561 5.03 -1.10 -23.13
C ALA A 561 4.86 0.43 -23.27
N GLN A 562 3.64 0.95 -23.05
CA GLN A 562 3.39 2.40 -23.04
C GLN A 562 4.10 3.13 -21.90
N LEU A 563 4.19 2.52 -20.71
CA LEU A 563 4.92 3.09 -19.58
C LEU A 563 6.43 3.10 -19.82
N ASP A 564 6.99 2.01 -20.37
CA ASP A 564 8.41 1.90 -20.70
C ASP A 564 8.81 2.91 -21.78
N GLU A 565 8.00 3.07 -22.83
CA GLU A 565 8.22 4.09 -23.87
C GLU A 565 8.08 5.51 -23.30
N ALA A 566 7.09 5.79 -22.46
CA ALA A 566 6.94 7.09 -21.80
C ALA A 566 8.11 7.39 -20.84
N LEU A 567 8.67 6.38 -20.17
CA LEU A 567 9.87 6.50 -19.35
C LEU A 567 11.12 6.79 -20.19
N GLN A 568 11.26 6.14 -21.34
CA GLN A 568 12.34 6.41 -22.29
C GLN A 568 12.25 7.85 -22.83
N GLN A 569 11.09 8.25 -23.36
CA GLN A 569 10.86 9.62 -23.86
C GLN A 569 11.13 10.67 -22.77
N ARG A 570 10.79 10.38 -21.51
CA ARG A 570 11.09 11.27 -20.37
C ARG A 570 12.59 11.41 -20.11
N GLU A 571 13.38 10.34 -20.23
CA GLU A 571 14.84 10.43 -20.01
C GLU A 571 15.58 11.02 -21.23
N GLU A 572 15.09 10.81 -22.44
CA GLU A 572 15.55 11.53 -23.64
C GLU A 572 15.30 13.04 -23.51
N ALA A 573 14.11 13.45 -23.04
CA ALA A 573 13.80 14.84 -22.73
C ALA A 573 14.70 15.41 -21.62
N ARG A 574 14.99 14.64 -20.55
CA ARG A 574 15.94 15.05 -19.51
C ARG A 574 17.35 15.20 -20.06
N GLN A 575 17.81 14.32 -20.95
CA GLN A 575 19.12 14.45 -21.58
C GLN A 575 19.18 15.67 -22.52
N SER A 576 18.12 15.98 -23.25
CA SER A 576 18.07 17.19 -24.08
C SER A 576 18.10 18.46 -23.23
N PHE A 577 17.38 18.51 -22.09
CA PHE A 577 17.50 19.59 -21.11
C PHE A 577 18.92 19.73 -20.53
N ARG A 578 19.57 18.62 -20.14
CA ARG A 578 20.97 18.63 -19.69
C ARG A 578 21.91 19.20 -20.76
N ASN A 579 21.75 18.79 -22.01
CA ASN A 579 22.54 19.28 -23.15
C ASN A 579 22.29 20.78 -23.42
N ILE A 580 21.04 21.24 -23.34
CA ILE A 580 20.68 22.66 -23.51
C ILE A 580 21.28 23.51 -22.38
N GLN A 581 21.21 23.05 -21.13
CA GLN A 581 21.78 23.77 -19.99
C GLN A 581 23.30 23.92 -20.09
N ILE A 582 24.02 22.86 -20.48
CA ILE A 582 25.47 22.94 -20.73
C ILE A 582 25.78 23.97 -21.84
N ARG A 583 24.97 23.98 -22.92
CA ARG A 583 25.15 24.88 -24.05
C ARG A 583 24.80 26.35 -23.71
N LEU A 584 23.83 26.59 -22.83
CA LEU A 584 23.54 27.93 -22.31
C LEU A 584 24.70 28.44 -21.44
N ASN A 585 25.19 27.63 -20.50
CA ASN A 585 26.33 27.99 -19.65
C ASN A 585 27.58 28.36 -20.49
N GLU A 586 27.84 27.62 -21.58
CA GLU A 586 28.97 27.93 -22.46
C GLU A 586 28.76 29.20 -23.28
N ILE A 587 27.54 29.47 -23.78
CA ILE A 587 27.19 30.73 -24.45
C ILE A 587 27.30 31.92 -23.49
N GLU A 588 26.87 31.77 -22.23
CA GLU A 588 27.07 32.80 -21.19
C GLU A 588 28.55 33.06 -20.94
N ARG A 589 29.38 32.01 -20.89
CA ARG A 589 30.84 32.10 -20.73
C ARG A 589 31.54 32.75 -21.93
N GLU A 590 31.10 32.44 -23.15
CA GLU A 590 31.56 33.09 -24.39
C GLU A 590 31.18 34.58 -24.40
N CYS A 591 29.95 34.91 -24.01
CA CYS A 591 29.48 36.30 -23.90
C CYS A 591 30.28 37.08 -22.83
N GLU A 592 30.55 36.49 -21.67
CA GLU A 592 31.31 37.14 -20.60
C GLU A 592 32.76 37.44 -21.03
N VAL A 593 33.40 36.53 -21.78
CA VAL A 593 34.72 36.76 -22.37
C VAL A 593 34.67 37.87 -23.43
N ALA A 594 33.68 37.85 -24.33
CA ALA A 594 33.52 38.86 -25.37
C ALA A 594 33.26 40.26 -24.79
N VAL A 595 32.44 40.37 -23.74
CA VAL A 595 32.19 41.63 -23.04
C VAL A 595 33.49 42.16 -22.41
N LYS A 596 34.25 41.33 -21.68
CA LYS A 596 35.54 41.72 -21.09
C LYS A 596 36.57 42.17 -22.14
N GLU A 597 36.58 41.52 -23.31
CA GLU A 597 37.40 41.96 -24.44
C GLU A 597 37.00 43.37 -24.91
N LYS A 598 35.70 43.63 -25.13
CA LYS A 598 35.22 44.96 -25.55
C LYS A 598 35.43 46.04 -24.48
N GLU A 599 35.22 45.74 -23.20
CA GLU A 599 35.55 46.64 -22.10
C GLU A 599 37.04 47.02 -22.09
N SER A 600 37.94 46.05 -22.30
CA SER A 600 39.39 46.32 -22.38
C SER A 600 39.75 47.19 -23.60
N GLY A 601 39.10 46.97 -24.74
CA GLY A 601 39.26 47.77 -25.94
C GLY A 601 38.75 49.21 -25.77
N ILE A 602 37.61 49.38 -25.10
CA ILE A 602 37.04 50.70 -24.77
C ILE A 602 37.99 51.47 -23.85
N ARG A 603 38.48 50.88 -22.76
CA ARG A 603 39.44 51.53 -21.84
C ARG A 603 40.71 51.99 -22.57
N LEU A 604 41.24 51.17 -23.47
CA LEU A 604 42.41 51.55 -24.28
C LEU A 604 42.13 52.73 -25.24
N VAL A 605 40.89 52.89 -25.71
CA VAL A 605 40.46 54.07 -26.49
C VAL A 605 40.28 55.29 -25.57
N GLU A 606 39.73 55.13 -24.38
CA GLU A 606 39.57 56.19 -23.38
C GLU A 606 40.93 56.75 -22.92
N GLU A 607 41.90 55.89 -22.60
CA GLU A 607 43.28 56.27 -22.27
C GLU A 607 43.94 57.05 -23.42
N LYS A 608 43.80 56.57 -24.66
CA LYS A 608 44.32 57.27 -25.85
C LYS A 608 43.62 58.62 -26.07
N LEU A 609 42.33 58.72 -25.77
CA LEU A 609 41.56 59.96 -25.89
C LEU A 609 41.99 60.99 -24.82
N VAL A 610 42.30 60.56 -23.59
CA VAL A 610 42.88 61.42 -22.55
C VAL A 610 44.26 61.91 -22.99
N LEU A 611 45.17 61.02 -23.38
CA LEU A 611 46.51 61.38 -23.87
C LEU A 611 46.47 62.29 -25.11
N TRP A 612 45.45 62.17 -25.97
CA TRP A 612 45.24 63.07 -27.10
C TRP A 612 44.72 64.45 -26.65
N LYS A 613 43.74 64.50 -25.75
CA LYS A 613 43.25 65.76 -25.15
C LYS A 613 44.37 66.53 -24.45
N GLU A 614 45.20 65.84 -23.67
CA GLU A 614 46.38 66.43 -23.02
C GLU A 614 47.37 67.01 -24.05
N LYS A 615 47.65 66.27 -25.13
CA LYS A 615 48.51 66.77 -26.24
C LYS A 615 47.90 67.97 -26.96
N VAL A 616 46.58 68.02 -27.14
CA VAL A 616 45.87 69.16 -27.75
C VAL A 616 45.92 70.38 -26.84
N VAL A 617 45.68 70.22 -25.53
CA VAL A 617 45.81 71.30 -24.54
C VAL A 617 47.25 71.80 -24.46
N ALA A 618 48.24 70.90 -24.44
CA ALA A 618 49.66 71.23 -24.44
C ALA A 618 50.19 71.76 -25.79
N ALA A 619 49.45 71.59 -26.89
CA ALA A 619 49.70 72.28 -28.15
C ALA A 619 49.13 73.70 -28.09
N LYS A 620 47.84 73.83 -27.79
CA LYS A 620 47.18 75.13 -27.64
C LYS A 620 47.91 76.04 -26.65
N ALA A 621 48.33 75.56 -25.48
CA ALA A 621 49.08 76.37 -24.53
C ALA A 621 50.45 76.86 -25.05
N ARG A 622 51.08 76.16 -26.00
CA ARG A 622 52.28 76.63 -26.71
C ARG A 622 51.93 77.65 -27.79
N ASP A 623 50.83 77.43 -28.51
CA ASP A 623 50.39 78.32 -29.58
C ASP A 623 49.87 79.65 -29.01
N ASP A 624 49.06 79.63 -27.96
CA ASP A 624 48.61 80.80 -27.18
C ASP A 624 49.83 81.59 -26.64
N ALA A 625 50.86 80.90 -26.11
CA ALA A 625 52.09 81.54 -25.66
C ALA A 625 52.95 82.11 -26.81
N ARG A 626 52.94 81.46 -27.99
CA ARG A 626 53.60 81.98 -29.20
C ARG A 626 52.88 83.21 -29.74
N ILE A 627 51.55 83.21 -29.74
CA ILE A 627 50.70 84.33 -30.13
C ILE A 627 50.98 85.53 -29.21
N GLY A 628 50.89 85.38 -27.89
CA GLY A 628 51.20 86.47 -26.95
C GLY A 628 52.64 87.00 -27.08
N SER A 629 53.61 86.12 -27.39
CA SER A 629 54.98 86.55 -27.69
C SER A 629 55.06 87.38 -28.98
N LEU A 630 54.36 86.95 -30.05
CA LEU A 630 54.29 87.67 -31.32
C LEU A 630 53.57 89.01 -31.17
N GLU A 631 52.44 89.06 -30.47
CA GLU A 631 51.68 90.28 -30.17
C GLU A 631 52.55 91.34 -29.47
N ILE A 632 53.38 90.94 -28.50
CA ILE A 632 54.35 91.83 -27.84
C ILE A 632 55.39 92.36 -28.85
N THR A 633 55.93 91.51 -29.73
CA THR A 633 56.90 91.95 -30.75
C THR A 633 56.28 92.85 -31.81
N VAL A 634 55.06 92.56 -32.28
CA VAL A 634 54.31 93.38 -33.24
C VAL A 634 53.95 94.73 -32.64
N SER A 635 53.52 94.75 -31.37
CA SER A 635 53.25 95.99 -30.63
C SER A 635 54.53 96.83 -30.53
N SER A 636 55.68 96.23 -30.18
CA SER A 636 56.97 96.92 -30.11
C SER A 636 57.43 97.45 -31.48
N LEU A 637 57.24 96.68 -32.56
CA LEU A 637 57.56 97.10 -33.92
C LEU A 637 56.66 98.25 -34.38
N ARG A 638 55.34 98.20 -34.12
CA ARG A 638 54.38 99.27 -34.37
C ARG A 638 54.75 100.55 -33.62
N ASP A 639 55.12 100.41 -32.34
CA ASP A 639 55.60 101.50 -31.50
C ASP A 639 56.85 102.19 -32.07
N ASN A 640 57.81 101.39 -32.54
CA ASN A 640 59.07 101.89 -33.09
C ASN A 640 58.88 102.49 -34.49
N LEU A 641 57.99 101.92 -35.31
CA LEU A 641 57.57 102.48 -36.60
C LEU A 641 56.84 103.82 -36.39
N SER A 642 55.91 103.91 -35.43
CA SER A 642 55.22 105.15 -35.08
C SER A 642 56.20 106.25 -34.63
N LYS A 643 57.20 105.90 -33.81
CA LYS A 643 58.28 106.83 -33.40
C LYS A 643 59.12 107.29 -34.61
N LEU A 644 59.45 106.38 -35.54
CA LEU A 644 60.22 106.68 -36.74
C LEU A 644 59.43 107.56 -37.73
N VAL A 645 58.14 107.27 -37.96
CA VAL A 645 57.24 108.07 -38.79
C VAL A 645 57.09 109.47 -38.21
N ASN A 646 56.82 109.60 -36.91
CA ASN A 646 56.76 110.90 -36.24
C ASN A 646 58.09 111.66 -36.34
N PHE A 647 59.25 110.99 -36.26
CA PHE A 647 60.55 111.63 -36.46
C PHE A 647 60.73 112.14 -37.89
N LEU A 648 60.40 111.32 -38.90
CA LEU A 648 60.45 111.68 -40.33
C LEU A 648 59.52 112.84 -40.66
N VAL A 649 58.27 112.80 -40.18
CA VAL A 649 57.27 113.86 -40.37
C VAL A 649 57.72 115.18 -39.75
N ASN A 650 58.27 115.16 -38.53
CA ASN A 650 58.84 116.36 -37.91
C ASN A 650 60.06 116.89 -38.67
N PHE A 651 60.95 116.01 -39.14
CA PHE A 651 62.13 116.38 -39.91
C PHE A 651 61.76 117.04 -41.26
N LEU A 652 60.83 116.45 -42.01
CA LEU A 652 60.29 116.99 -43.25
C LEU A 652 59.60 118.34 -43.04
N ASN A 653 58.75 118.48 -42.01
CA ASN A 653 58.10 119.74 -41.68
C ASN A 653 59.11 120.85 -41.30
N VAL A 654 60.19 120.54 -40.59
CA VAL A 654 61.29 121.49 -40.30
C VAL A 654 62.04 121.92 -41.56
N LEU A 655 62.09 121.06 -42.58
CA LEU A 655 62.72 121.32 -43.88
C LEU A 655 61.77 122.00 -44.89
N GLY A 656 60.52 122.27 -44.51
CA GLY A 656 59.51 122.94 -45.35
C GLY A 656 58.70 122.00 -46.26
N GLU A 657 58.89 120.69 -46.18
CA GLU A 657 57.98 119.71 -46.77
C GLU A 657 56.80 119.54 -45.80
N THR A 658 55.70 120.25 -46.04
CA THR A 658 54.52 120.21 -45.16
C THR A 658 53.79 118.86 -45.28
N VAL A 659 54.11 117.94 -44.37
CA VAL A 659 53.50 116.60 -44.31
C VAL A 659 52.57 116.55 -43.10
N ALA A 660 51.27 116.52 -43.38
CA ALA A 660 50.23 116.17 -42.41
C ALA A 660 50.01 114.66 -42.47
N PHE A 661 50.48 113.94 -41.46
CA PHE A 661 50.36 112.48 -41.35
C PHE A 661 50.07 112.14 -39.89
N ASP A 662 48.83 111.73 -39.60
CA ASP A 662 48.42 111.37 -38.24
C ASP A 662 48.50 109.85 -38.08
N VAL A 663 49.19 109.41 -37.02
CA VAL A 663 49.52 108.00 -36.75
C VAL A 663 48.54 107.39 -35.75
N TYR A 664 47.60 108.17 -35.18
CA TYR A 664 46.83 107.74 -34.01
C TYR A 664 45.43 107.17 -34.26
N GLU A 665 44.74 107.52 -35.36
CA GLU A 665 43.29 107.23 -35.47
C GLU A 665 42.89 105.97 -36.26
N HIS A 666 43.73 105.45 -37.16
CA HIS A 666 43.35 104.32 -38.01
C HIS A 666 43.75 102.99 -37.39
N GLY A 667 42.74 102.25 -36.90
CA GLY A 667 42.88 100.86 -36.45
C GLY A 667 42.59 99.88 -37.59
N ASP A 668 43.39 98.82 -37.69
CA ASP A 668 43.36 97.74 -38.71
C ASP A 668 43.52 98.14 -40.19
N ASP A 669 43.28 99.38 -40.60
CA ASP A 669 43.57 99.83 -41.97
C ASP A 669 45.08 99.85 -42.27
N ASP A 670 45.45 99.45 -43.50
CA ASP A 670 46.82 99.48 -44.02
C ASP A 670 47.41 100.89 -43.88
N LEU A 671 48.51 101.02 -43.12
CA LEU A 671 49.20 102.29 -42.93
C LEU A 671 49.89 102.70 -44.23
N ASP A 672 49.20 103.46 -45.09
CA ASP A 672 49.71 103.85 -46.41
C ASP A 672 50.89 104.83 -46.33
N LEU A 673 52.07 104.25 -46.15
CA LEU A 673 53.35 104.94 -46.17
C LEU A 673 53.71 105.49 -47.56
N SER A 674 52.94 105.21 -48.63
CA SER A 674 53.25 105.70 -49.99
C SER A 674 53.32 107.23 -50.07
N LEU A 675 52.45 107.94 -49.33
CA LEU A 675 52.49 109.40 -49.22
C LEU A 675 53.76 109.89 -48.50
N LEU A 676 54.14 109.24 -47.40
CA LEU A 676 55.36 109.57 -46.65
C LEU A 676 56.61 109.28 -47.47
N PHE A 677 56.70 108.11 -48.11
CA PHE A 677 57.79 107.75 -49.01
C PHE A 677 57.89 108.70 -50.20
N SER A 678 56.76 109.09 -50.81
CA SER A 678 56.75 110.11 -51.88
C SER A 678 57.30 111.46 -51.40
N CYS A 679 56.99 111.88 -50.18
CA CYS A 679 57.56 113.11 -49.60
C CYS A 679 59.07 112.98 -49.31
N VAL A 680 59.54 111.83 -48.79
CA VAL A 680 60.97 111.55 -48.57
C VAL A 680 61.73 111.49 -49.91
N ASP A 681 61.17 110.86 -50.93
CA ASP A 681 61.74 110.68 -52.27
C ASP A 681 61.80 112.02 -53.04
N ASN A 682 60.77 112.87 -52.88
CA ASN A 682 60.80 114.25 -53.38
C ASN A 682 61.81 115.13 -52.62
N PHE A 683 61.91 115.00 -51.29
CA PHE A 683 62.95 115.66 -50.51
C PHE A 683 64.35 115.20 -50.94
N GLN A 684 64.59 113.91 -51.15
CA GLN A 684 65.87 113.39 -51.64
C GLN A 684 66.20 113.99 -53.01
N ARG A 685 65.27 114.02 -53.97
CA ARG A 685 65.50 114.69 -55.27
C ARG A 685 65.86 116.16 -55.11
N ARG A 686 65.18 116.88 -54.22
CA ARG A 686 65.40 118.30 -53.91
C ARG A 686 66.78 118.52 -53.26
N LEU A 687 67.20 117.61 -52.39
CA LEU A 687 68.50 117.60 -51.74
C LEU A 687 69.63 117.25 -52.73
N GLU A 688 69.46 116.21 -53.55
CA GLU A 688 70.42 115.87 -54.61
C GLU A 688 70.58 116.99 -55.63
N GLN A 689 69.50 117.69 -55.99
CA GLN A 689 69.57 118.85 -56.89
C GLN A 689 70.33 120.02 -56.24
N THR A 690 70.09 120.30 -54.96
CA THR A 690 70.82 121.36 -54.24
C THR A 690 72.29 121.00 -53.98
N MET A 691 72.61 119.73 -53.68
CA MET A 691 73.98 119.21 -53.59
C MET A 691 74.71 119.10 -54.95
N LYS A 692 73.99 119.14 -56.08
CA LYS A 692 74.57 119.23 -57.43
C LYS A 692 74.71 120.68 -57.91
N ALA A 693 73.92 121.61 -57.36
CA ALA A 693 73.99 123.04 -57.67
C ALA A 693 74.98 123.79 -56.77
N LEU A 694 75.16 123.35 -55.53
CA LEU A 694 76.20 123.78 -54.61
C LEU A 694 77.38 122.80 -54.75
N ASP A 695 78.48 123.22 -55.38
CA ASP A 695 79.68 122.40 -55.65
C ASP A 695 80.53 122.20 -54.36
N VAL A 696 79.91 121.68 -53.29
CA VAL A 696 80.49 121.71 -51.94
C VAL A 696 81.26 120.43 -51.62
N SER A 697 82.57 120.46 -51.91
CA SER A 697 83.53 119.45 -51.46
C SER A 697 83.77 119.44 -49.93
N GLU A 698 83.30 120.46 -49.20
CA GLU A 698 83.50 120.63 -47.74
C GLU A 698 82.20 120.67 -46.90
N ALA A 699 81.05 120.21 -47.42
CA ALA A 699 79.78 120.19 -46.69
C ALA A 699 79.73 119.10 -45.60
N THR A 700 80.35 119.39 -44.44
CA THR A 700 80.09 118.79 -43.11
C THR A 700 79.66 117.31 -43.10
N MET A 701 80.64 116.42 -42.92
CA MET A 701 80.46 114.96 -42.75
C MET A 701 79.18 114.55 -42.01
N SER A 702 78.90 115.20 -40.88
CA SER A 702 77.79 114.85 -39.98
C SER A 702 76.39 114.83 -40.62
N LEU A 703 76.15 115.62 -41.67
CA LEU A 703 74.87 115.63 -42.38
C LEU A 703 74.77 114.45 -43.37
N ILE A 704 75.88 114.10 -44.02
CA ILE A 704 76.00 112.91 -44.86
C ILE A 704 75.93 111.63 -43.99
N GLU A 705 76.60 111.59 -42.84
CA GLU A 705 76.52 110.49 -41.87
C GLU A 705 75.08 110.27 -41.38
N LEU A 706 74.35 111.36 -41.07
CA LEU A 706 72.93 111.29 -40.69
C LEU A 706 72.08 110.65 -41.79
N LEU A 707 72.24 111.09 -43.05
CA LEU A 707 71.49 110.57 -44.20
C LEU A 707 71.85 109.12 -44.53
N VAL A 708 73.13 108.74 -44.44
CA VAL A 708 73.58 107.36 -44.61
C VAL A 708 73.02 106.46 -43.50
N SER A 709 73.01 106.93 -42.25
CA SER A 709 72.38 106.22 -41.13
C SER A 709 70.86 106.07 -41.31
N LEU A 710 70.18 107.11 -41.79
CA LEU A 710 68.74 107.08 -42.06
C LEU A 710 68.39 106.11 -43.19
N ASN A 711 69.11 106.18 -44.31
CA ASN A 711 68.96 105.26 -45.44
C ASN A 711 69.26 103.80 -45.03
N GLY A 712 70.26 103.58 -44.17
CA GLY A 712 70.54 102.28 -43.57
C GLY A 712 69.37 101.74 -42.74
N LYS A 713 68.75 102.58 -41.90
CA LYS A 713 67.59 102.19 -41.08
C LYS A 713 66.31 101.97 -41.91
N VAL A 714 66.10 102.76 -42.95
CA VAL A 714 65.02 102.53 -43.94
C VAL A 714 65.24 101.20 -44.67
N SER A 715 66.47 100.91 -45.10
CA SER A 715 66.83 99.66 -45.78
C SER A 715 66.65 98.43 -44.88
N GLU A 716 67.05 98.51 -43.60
CA GLU A 716 66.80 97.47 -42.61
C GLU A 716 65.30 97.25 -42.39
N GLY A 717 64.52 98.32 -42.21
CA GLY A 717 63.07 98.25 -42.02
C GLY A 717 62.34 97.67 -43.24
N GLN A 718 62.74 98.06 -44.44
CA GLN A 718 62.19 97.56 -45.70
C GLN A 718 62.54 96.08 -45.91
N LYS A 719 63.76 95.64 -45.55
CA LYS A 719 64.13 94.22 -45.55
C LYS A 719 63.29 93.42 -44.54
N ALA A 720 63.14 93.92 -43.32
CA ALA A 720 62.32 93.26 -42.29
C ALA A 720 60.84 93.16 -42.70
N PHE A 721 60.30 94.19 -43.35
CA PHE A 721 58.94 94.16 -43.91
C PHE A 721 58.77 93.09 -45.00
N VAL A 722 59.75 92.94 -45.90
CA VAL A 722 59.75 91.89 -46.94
C VAL A 722 59.87 90.49 -46.33
N GLU A 723 60.70 90.29 -45.30
CA GLU A 723 60.79 89.02 -44.57
C GLU A 723 59.47 88.68 -43.87
N ILE A 724 58.87 89.62 -43.13
CA ILE A 724 57.56 89.43 -42.47
C ILE A 724 56.45 89.12 -43.49
N SER A 725 56.45 89.79 -44.65
CA SER A 725 55.47 89.55 -45.72
C SER A 725 55.59 88.13 -46.31
N ALA A 726 56.81 87.63 -46.48
CA ALA A 726 57.06 86.26 -46.95
C ALA A 726 56.68 85.22 -45.88
N GLU A 727 56.96 85.49 -44.60
CA GLU A 727 56.53 84.67 -43.46
C GLU A 727 55.00 84.56 -43.40
N LEU A 728 54.28 85.67 -43.62
CA LEU A 728 52.82 85.74 -43.64
C LEU A 728 52.22 84.94 -44.80
N GLN A 729 52.76 85.07 -46.02
CA GLN A 729 52.31 84.28 -47.18
C GLN A 729 52.53 82.77 -46.96
N ARG A 730 53.64 82.38 -46.32
CA ARG A 730 53.87 80.96 -45.99
C ARG A 730 52.85 80.45 -44.97
N CYS A 731 52.53 81.23 -43.94
CA CYS A 731 51.48 80.88 -42.97
C CYS A 731 50.10 80.74 -43.63
N GLN A 732 49.75 81.59 -44.60
CA GLN A 732 48.49 81.46 -45.34
C GLN A 732 48.42 80.16 -46.16
N HIS A 733 49.51 79.76 -46.81
CA HIS A 733 49.58 78.49 -47.55
C HIS A 733 49.46 77.27 -46.61
N GLU A 734 50.17 77.27 -45.48
CA GLU A 734 50.07 76.21 -44.46
C GLU A 734 48.63 76.06 -43.94
N LEU A 735 47.90 77.17 -43.77
CA LEU A 735 46.49 77.18 -43.32
C LEU A 735 45.53 76.66 -44.40
N GLN A 736 45.75 77.00 -45.68
CA GLN A 736 44.98 76.43 -46.81
C GLN A 736 45.19 74.91 -46.94
N GLU A 737 46.41 74.42 -46.75
CA GLU A 737 46.70 72.98 -46.75
C GLU A 737 46.00 72.28 -45.56
N ALA A 738 46.03 72.89 -44.37
CA ALA A 738 45.35 72.37 -43.19
C ALA A 738 43.83 72.22 -43.40
N ASN A 739 43.17 73.24 -43.96
CA ASN A 739 41.74 73.16 -44.32
C ASN A 739 41.47 72.07 -45.36
N SER A 740 42.33 71.94 -46.37
CA SER A 740 42.18 70.91 -47.42
C SER A 740 42.22 69.50 -46.83
N ARG A 741 43.16 69.25 -45.91
CA ARG A 741 43.28 67.98 -45.17
C ARG A 741 42.08 67.72 -44.24
N LEU A 742 41.42 68.77 -43.74
CA LEU A 742 40.27 68.68 -42.85
C LEU A 742 39.03 68.21 -43.62
N SER A 743 38.72 68.81 -44.78
CA SER A 743 37.63 68.30 -45.64
C SER A 743 37.94 66.94 -46.28
N GLU A 744 39.22 66.59 -46.45
CA GLU A 744 39.63 65.22 -46.75
C GLU A 744 39.36 64.23 -45.59
N ALA A 745 39.21 64.68 -44.35
CA ALA A 745 38.81 63.84 -43.22
C ALA A 745 37.28 63.76 -43.07
N GLU A 746 36.58 64.86 -43.29
CA GLU A 746 35.10 64.93 -43.32
C GLU A 746 34.53 63.99 -44.39
N THR A 747 35.00 64.10 -45.64
CA THR A 747 34.58 63.21 -46.74
C THR A 747 34.91 61.73 -46.52
N LYS A 748 35.93 61.40 -45.71
CA LYS A 748 36.20 60.02 -45.28
C LYS A 748 35.23 59.56 -44.18
N ALA A 749 34.81 60.44 -43.28
CA ALA A 749 33.79 60.14 -42.27
C ALA A 749 32.43 59.86 -42.92
N ASP A 750 32.02 60.64 -43.92
CA ASP A 750 30.78 60.44 -44.68
C ASP A 750 30.75 59.11 -45.47
N SER A 751 31.90 58.44 -45.64
CA SER A 751 32.01 57.13 -46.33
C SER A 751 31.84 55.91 -45.40
N LEU A 752 31.45 56.11 -44.14
CA LEU A 752 31.33 55.09 -43.10
C LEU A 752 29.96 55.11 -42.39
N PRO A 753 29.26 53.96 -42.20
CA PRO A 753 29.32 52.71 -42.96
C PRO A 753 28.41 52.77 -44.20
N SER A 754 28.38 51.71 -45.02
CA SER A 754 27.48 51.64 -46.19
C SER A 754 26.02 51.89 -45.81
N PRO A 755 25.28 52.79 -46.50
CA PRO A 755 23.84 52.96 -46.33
C PRO A 755 23.03 51.67 -46.52
N GLU A 756 23.56 50.74 -47.33
CA GLU A 756 22.99 49.41 -47.57
C GLU A 756 23.01 48.53 -46.32
N LEU A 757 24.06 48.65 -45.49
CA LEU A 757 24.16 47.95 -44.20
C LEU A 757 23.21 48.55 -43.15
N VAL A 758 23.01 49.87 -43.18
CA VAL A 758 22.04 50.56 -42.34
C VAL A 758 20.62 50.12 -42.72
N ALA A 759 20.28 50.14 -44.01
CA ALA A 759 18.99 49.67 -44.52
C ALA A 759 18.74 48.18 -44.22
N GLU A 760 19.78 47.32 -44.27
CA GLU A 760 19.67 45.92 -43.83
C GLU A 760 19.31 45.78 -42.35
N LEU A 761 19.89 46.63 -41.48
CA LEU A 761 19.61 46.62 -40.04
C LEU A 761 18.22 47.17 -39.72
N GLU A 762 17.81 48.25 -40.38
CA GLU A 762 16.46 48.80 -40.29
C GLU A 762 15.40 47.79 -40.75
N ALA A 763 15.60 47.15 -41.89
CA ALA A 763 14.70 46.11 -42.40
C ALA A 763 14.61 44.89 -41.45
N LYS A 764 15.71 44.48 -40.82
CA LYS A 764 15.72 43.41 -39.81
C LYS A 764 14.97 43.83 -38.53
N ASN A 765 15.06 45.09 -38.12
CA ASN A 765 14.26 45.63 -37.02
C ASN A 765 12.75 45.63 -37.35
N SER A 766 12.34 46.13 -38.51
CA SER A 766 10.92 46.13 -38.89
C SER A 766 10.34 44.71 -38.96
N GLN A 767 11.10 43.72 -39.48
CA GLN A 767 10.68 42.32 -39.45
C GLN A 767 10.60 41.72 -38.03
N LEU A 768 11.36 42.24 -37.07
CA LEU A 768 11.27 41.86 -35.66
C LEU A 768 10.00 42.45 -35.01
N GLU A 769 9.70 43.72 -35.29
CA GLU A 769 8.48 44.38 -34.79
C GLU A 769 7.21 43.71 -35.33
N GLU A 770 7.14 43.39 -36.64
CA GLU A 770 6.02 42.65 -37.23
C GLU A 770 5.79 41.29 -36.54
N LYS A 771 6.87 40.54 -36.27
CA LYS A 771 6.80 39.25 -35.56
C LYS A 771 6.30 39.43 -34.12
N CYS A 772 6.78 40.44 -33.41
CA CYS A 772 6.30 40.77 -32.06
C CYS A 772 4.80 41.13 -32.06
N ASP A 773 4.32 41.86 -33.07
CA ASP A 773 2.92 42.26 -33.16
C ASP A 773 1.99 41.14 -33.61
N LEU A 774 2.46 40.20 -34.43
CA LEU A 774 1.74 38.96 -34.71
C LEU A 774 1.59 38.10 -33.44
N LEU A 775 2.65 37.97 -32.64
CA LEU A 775 2.60 37.27 -31.34
C LEU A 775 1.63 37.97 -30.37
N ARG A 776 1.65 39.31 -30.27
CA ARG A 776 0.69 40.08 -29.47
C ARG A 776 -0.76 39.85 -29.91
N LYS A 777 -1.02 39.79 -31.22
CA LYS A 777 -2.35 39.54 -31.79
C LYS A 777 -2.86 38.12 -31.47
N GLU A 778 -2.02 37.09 -31.59
CA GLU A 778 -2.42 35.72 -31.29
C GLU A 778 -2.68 35.50 -29.79
N ILE A 779 -1.83 36.05 -28.91
CA ILE A 779 -2.06 36.01 -27.45
C ILE A 779 -3.40 36.69 -27.09
N LYS A 780 -3.78 37.78 -27.77
CA LYS A 780 -5.10 38.41 -27.61
C LYS A 780 -6.23 37.50 -28.11
N ARG A 781 -6.08 36.88 -29.28
CA ARG A 781 -7.09 35.97 -29.86
C ARG A 781 -7.37 34.76 -28.96
N GLN A 782 -6.33 34.17 -28.36
CA GLN A 782 -6.44 33.07 -27.41
C GLN A 782 -7.16 33.48 -26.11
N ARG A 783 -6.82 34.66 -25.55
CA ARG A 783 -7.52 35.21 -24.37
C ARG A 783 -9.01 35.45 -24.63
N GLU A 784 -9.37 35.94 -25.83
CA GLU A 784 -10.77 36.11 -26.20
C GLU A 784 -11.50 34.79 -26.41
N ALA A 785 -10.85 33.78 -27.00
CA ALA A 785 -11.44 32.44 -27.15
C ALA A 785 -11.78 31.82 -25.78
N PHE A 786 -10.81 31.83 -24.87
CA PHE A 786 -10.98 31.38 -23.48
C PHE A 786 -12.12 32.11 -22.74
N GLN A 787 -12.31 33.42 -22.99
CA GLN A 787 -13.45 34.16 -22.42
C GLN A 787 -14.80 33.79 -23.05
N ARG A 788 -14.86 33.49 -24.35
CA ARG A 788 -16.11 33.02 -25.00
C ARG A 788 -16.54 31.66 -24.46
N ASP A 789 -15.62 30.71 -24.33
CA ASP A 789 -15.94 29.37 -23.80
C ASP A 789 -16.39 29.45 -22.34
N ARG A 790 -15.73 30.28 -21.52
CA ARG A 790 -16.16 30.56 -20.14
C ARG A 790 -17.54 31.22 -20.06
N ALA A 791 -17.90 32.10 -21.01
CA ALA A 791 -19.23 32.71 -21.08
C ALA A 791 -20.31 31.69 -21.48
N LEU A 792 -20.01 30.78 -22.41
CA LEU A 792 -20.92 29.70 -22.82
C LEU A 792 -21.17 28.71 -21.68
N GLN A 793 -20.13 28.31 -20.93
CA GLN A 793 -20.29 27.48 -19.73
C GLN A 793 -21.13 28.17 -18.64
N GLY A 794 -20.92 29.49 -18.46
CA GLY A 794 -21.72 30.29 -17.52
C GLY A 794 -23.22 30.32 -17.87
N LEU A 795 -23.57 30.47 -19.15
CA LEU A 795 -24.96 30.52 -19.61
C LEU A 795 -25.62 29.12 -19.69
N SER A 796 -24.86 28.07 -20.00
CA SER A 796 -25.39 26.70 -20.03
C SER A 796 -25.79 26.16 -18.64
N SER A 797 -25.46 26.87 -17.56
CA SER A 797 -25.69 26.44 -16.18
C SER A 797 -27.07 26.80 -15.61
N THR A 798 -27.96 27.45 -16.39
CA THR A 798 -29.22 28.04 -15.87
C THR A 798 -30.51 27.68 -16.62
N SER A 799 -30.51 26.70 -17.55
CA SER A 799 -31.72 26.41 -18.35
C SER A 799 -31.82 24.95 -18.86
N ALA A 800 -32.05 23.97 -17.97
CA ALA A 800 -32.15 22.55 -18.38
C ALA A 800 -32.99 21.62 -17.47
N THR A 801 -34.09 22.08 -16.85
CA THR A 801 -35.02 21.20 -16.10
C THR A 801 -36.49 21.64 -16.21
N GLN A 802 -37.20 21.17 -17.24
CA GLN A 802 -38.66 21.30 -17.39
C GLN A 802 -39.20 20.17 -18.27
N GLU A 803 -40.36 19.61 -17.89
CA GLU A 803 -41.19 18.58 -18.58
C GLU A 803 -40.50 17.22 -18.89
N ASP A 804 -40.97 16.04 -18.45
CA ASP A 804 -42.31 15.45 -18.17
C ASP A 804 -43.03 14.84 -19.40
N GLY A 805 -43.65 13.66 -19.21
CA GLY A 805 -44.49 12.96 -20.20
C GLY A 805 -44.04 11.55 -20.63
N GLY A 806 -45.03 10.62 -20.79
CA GLY A 806 -44.87 9.31 -21.47
C GLY A 806 -44.54 8.11 -20.56
N ILE A 807 -45.45 7.50 -19.78
CA ILE A 807 -46.71 6.78 -20.11
C ILE A 807 -46.50 5.40 -20.80
N ASN A 808 -46.86 4.35 -20.05
CA ASN A 808 -47.25 2.98 -20.44
C ASN A 808 -46.40 2.16 -21.44
N LEU A 809 -45.96 0.98 -20.97
CA LEU A 809 -46.41 -0.29 -21.57
C LEU A 809 -46.26 -1.46 -20.56
N ARG A 810 -47.38 -2.09 -20.19
CA ARG A 810 -47.44 -3.25 -19.28
C ARG A 810 -48.36 -4.30 -19.89
N SER A 811 -47.82 -5.46 -20.28
CA SER A 811 -48.44 -6.82 -20.26
C SER A 811 -47.82 -7.76 -21.29
N ALA A 812 -46.83 -8.56 -20.87
CA ALA A 812 -46.36 -9.76 -21.57
C ALA A 812 -45.74 -10.74 -20.54
N ALA A 813 -46.50 -11.04 -19.48
CA ALA A 813 -46.03 -11.80 -18.32
C ALA A 813 -45.97 -13.31 -18.61
N GLY A 814 -44.94 -13.99 -18.10
CA GLY A 814 -44.79 -15.45 -18.20
C GLY A 814 -43.33 -15.87 -18.18
N VAL A 815 -42.79 -16.19 -19.35
CA VAL A 815 -41.50 -16.91 -19.53
C VAL A 815 -40.32 -15.99 -19.81
N VAL A 816 -40.56 -14.71 -20.09
CA VAL A 816 -39.50 -13.72 -20.42
C VAL A 816 -38.74 -13.24 -19.17
N PHE A 817 -39.34 -13.35 -17.98
CA PHE A 817 -38.87 -12.68 -16.76
C PHE A 817 -37.46 -13.05 -16.30
N GLU A 818 -37.00 -14.30 -16.41
CA GLU A 818 -35.66 -14.67 -15.94
C GLU A 818 -34.55 -14.16 -16.88
N ARG A 819 -34.78 -14.26 -18.19
CA ARG A 819 -33.88 -13.71 -19.21
C ARG A 819 -33.81 -12.18 -19.12
N ASP A 820 -34.94 -11.52 -18.89
CA ASP A 820 -34.98 -10.07 -18.71
C ASP A 820 -34.43 -9.65 -17.34
N MET A 821 -34.60 -10.44 -16.27
CA MET A 821 -33.93 -10.23 -14.97
C MET A 821 -32.41 -10.33 -15.10
N LEU A 822 -31.89 -11.34 -15.80
CA LEU A 822 -30.46 -11.49 -16.06
C LEU A 822 -29.93 -10.36 -16.96
N SER A 823 -30.67 -10.00 -18.00
CA SER A 823 -30.35 -8.87 -18.88
C SER A 823 -30.32 -7.54 -18.10
N LEU A 824 -31.33 -7.29 -17.27
CA LEU A 824 -31.44 -6.09 -16.43
C LEU A 824 -30.34 -6.07 -15.37
N ALA A 825 -30.04 -7.18 -14.69
CA ALA A 825 -28.98 -7.29 -13.71
C ALA A 825 -27.58 -7.10 -14.34
N ASN A 826 -27.36 -7.60 -15.55
CA ASN A 826 -26.11 -7.39 -16.28
C ASN A 826 -26.00 -5.94 -16.77
N GLN A 827 -27.10 -5.33 -17.22
CA GLN A 827 -27.16 -3.90 -17.56
C GLN A 827 -26.98 -3.00 -16.31
N GLN A 828 -27.49 -3.41 -15.15
CA GLN A 828 -27.29 -2.76 -13.86
C GLN A 828 -25.80 -2.84 -13.45
N SER A 829 -25.18 -4.02 -13.59
CA SER A 829 -23.75 -4.24 -13.37
C SER A 829 -22.89 -3.38 -14.30
N GLN A 830 -23.22 -3.32 -15.60
CA GLN A 830 -22.57 -2.43 -16.56
C GLN A 830 -22.68 -0.96 -16.13
N ARG A 831 -23.89 -0.50 -15.78
CA ARG A 831 -24.10 0.86 -15.26
C ARG A 831 -23.33 1.14 -13.97
N ASP A 832 -23.27 0.20 -13.03
CA ASP A 832 -22.50 0.37 -11.79
C ASP A 832 -20.99 0.36 -12.04
N ASN A 833 -20.50 -0.39 -13.03
CA ASN A 833 -19.11 -0.37 -13.49
C ASN A 833 -18.76 0.93 -14.25
N GLU A 834 -19.70 1.49 -15.00
CA GLU A 834 -19.59 2.82 -15.62
C GLU A 834 -19.62 3.93 -14.58
N ILE A 835 -20.58 3.91 -13.65
CA ILE A 835 -20.66 4.86 -12.53
C ILE A 835 -19.39 4.79 -11.67
N ARG A 836 -18.80 3.61 -11.43
CA ARG A 836 -17.51 3.48 -10.74
C ARG A 836 -16.35 4.07 -11.54
N ARG A 837 -16.26 3.83 -12.86
CA ARG A 837 -15.26 4.50 -13.72
C ARG A 837 -15.42 6.02 -13.74
N LEU A 838 -16.65 6.52 -13.90
CA LEU A 838 -16.97 7.94 -13.89
C LEU A 838 -16.63 8.60 -12.55
N ARG A 839 -16.89 7.94 -11.40
CA ARG A 839 -16.47 8.44 -10.08
C ARG A 839 -14.95 8.56 -9.95
N VAL A 840 -14.19 7.56 -10.41
CA VAL A 840 -12.71 7.62 -10.40
C VAL A 840 -12.19 8.73 -11.31
N GLN A 841 -12.76 8.88 -12.50
CA GLN A 841 -12.40 9.97 -13.43
C GLN A 841 -12.75 11.35 -12.84
N LEU A 842 -13.91 11.49 -12.19
CA LEU A 842 -14.35 12.71 -11.53
C LEU A 842 -13.42 13.07 -10.36
N GLN A 843 -13.03 12.10 -9.51
CA GLN A 843 -12.03 12.31 -8.46
C GLN A 843 -10.66 12.71 -9.00
N SER A 844 -10.24 12.17 -10.16
CA SER A 844 -9.02 12.59 -10.83
C SER A 844 -9.09 14.06 -11.28
N LEU A 845 -10.22 14.46 -11.87
CA LEU A 845 -10.47 15.84 -12.32
C LEU A 845 -10.65 16.82 -11.14
N GLU A 846 -11.17 16.37 -10.00
CA GLU A 846 -11.23 17.15 -8.76
C GLU A 846 -9.82 17.40 -8.18
N LYS A 847 -8.96 16.37 -8.18
CA LYS A 847 -7.56 16.50 -7.77
C LYS A 847 -6.78 17.43 -8.69
N GLU A 848 -6.93 17.28 -10.00
CA GLU A 848 -6.30 18.15 -11.01
C GLU A 848 -6.79 19.61 -10.87
N ASN A 849 -8.09 19.83 -10.64
CA ASN A 849 -8.62 21.16 -10.32
C ASN A 849 -8.02 21.74 -9.02
N ALA A 850 -7.78 20.93 -8.00
CA ALA A 850 -7.16 21.37 -6.75
C ALA A 850 -5.66 21.69 -6.93
N GLU A 851 -4.98 21.01 -7.84
CA GLU A 851 -3.59 21.30 -8.24
C GLU A 851 -3.52 22.59 -9.06
N MET A 852 -4.34 22.71 -10.10
CA MET A 852 -4.44 23.91 -10.95
C MET A 852 -4.84 25.17 -10.16
N LYS A 853 -5.71 25.06 -9.14
CA LYS A 853 -6.04 26.18 -8.22
C LYS A 853 -4.82 26.65 -7.43
N ARG A 854 -4.07 25.73 -6.82
CA ARG A 854 -2.83 26.06 -6.08
C ARG A 854 -1.77 26.69 -7.00
N GLU A 855 -1.66 26.23 -8.23
CA GLU A 855 -0.78 26.85 -9.23
C GLU A 855 -1.26 28.26 -9.62
N CYS A 856 -2.57 28.48 -9.78
CA CYS A 856 -3.12 29.82 -10.03
C CYS A 856 -2.89 30.77 -8.85
N GLU A 857 -3.05 30.31 -7.61
CA GLU A 857 -2.75 31.08 -6.38
C GLU A 857 -1.25 31.43 -6.29
N HIS A 858 -0.37 30.46 -6.57
CA HIS A 858 1.08 30.70 -6.65
C HIS A 858 1.44 31.72 -7.75
N ASN A 859 0.93 31.53 -8.96
CA ASN A 859 1.19 32.41 -10.09
C ASN A 859 0.66 33.84 -9.85
N ASN A 860 -0.51 33.99 -9.21
CA ASN A 860 -1.03 35.30 -8.79
C ASN A 860 -0.11 35.97 -7.74
N SER A 861 0.43 35.21 -6.78
CA SER A 861 1.42 35.71 -5.81
C SER A 861 2.72 36.18 -6.50
N VAL A 862 3.23 35.40 -7.46
CA VAL A 862 4.41 35.75 -8.26
C VAL A 862 4.17 36.99 -9.13
N VAL A 863 3.01 37.12 -9.77
CA VAL A 863 2.62 38.31 -10.55
C VAL A 863 2.48 39.54 -9.66
N ALA A 864 1.89 39.41 -8.46
CA ALA A 864 1.80 40.51 -7.49
C ALA A 864 3.19 40.97 -7.03
N LYS A 865 4.12 40.04 -6.79
CA LYS A 865 5.53 40.36 -6.48
C LYS A 865 6.20 41.11 -7.63
N TYR A 866 6.16 40.59 -8.86
CA TYR A 866 6.77 41.25 -10.02
C TYR A 866 6.14 42.62 -10.31
N THR A 867 4.84 42.81 -10.07
CA THR A 867 4.18 44.12 -10.19
C THR A 867 4.80 45.13 -9.23
N LYS A 868 4.98 44.75 -7.97
CA LYS A 868 5.63 45.58 -6.94
C LYS A 868 7.10 45.87 -7.26
N ASP A 869 7.84 44.88 -7.76
CA ASP A 869 9.24 45.07 -8.17
C ASP A 869 9.36 46.03 -9.37
N ILE A 870 8.42 45.97 -10.33
CA ILE A 870 8.31 46.92 -11.46
C ILE A 870 7.95 48.34 -10.98
N GLU A 871 7.08 48.48 -9.98
CA GLU A 871 6.76 49.79 -9.38
C GLU A 871 7.99 50.42 -8.69
N VAL A 872 8.78 49.62 -7.99
CA VAL A 872 10.05 50.05 -7.38
C VAL A 872 11.07 50.45 -8.45
N LEU A 873 11.18 49.70 -9.56
CA LEU A 873 12.04 50.05 -10.69
C LEU A 873 11.59 51.36 -11.35
N LYS A 874 10.29 51.55 -11.61
CA LYS A 874 9.73 52.82 -12.13
C LYS A 874 9.85 53.99 -11.15
N ALA A 875 9.98 53.75 -9.85
CA ALA A 875 10.32 54.78 -8.88
C ALA A 875 11.80 55.19 -8.98
N LYS A 876 12.72 54.21 -9.05
CA LYS A 876 14.16 54.44 -9.26
C LYS A 876 14.44 55.14 -10.59
N GLU A 877 13.75 54.74 -11.66
CA GLU A 877 13.90 55.35 -13.00
C GLU A 877 13.52 56.83 -12.99
N ARG A 878 12.38 57.20 -12.38
CA ARG A 878 11.97 58.61 -12.22
C ARG A 878 12.98 59.43 -11.41
N VAL A 879 13.59 58.84 -10.38
CA VAL A 879 14.66 59.48 -9.60
C VAL A 879 15.95 59.62 -10.43
N GLN A 880 16.30 58.64 -11.27
CA GLN A 880 17.44 58.77 -12.17
C GLN A 880 17.20 59.85 -13.24
N GLN A 881 15.99 59.91 -13.80
CA GLN A 881 15.59 60.95 -14.76
C GLN A 881 15.63 62.35 -14.15
N SER A 882 15.20 62.54 -12.89
CA SER A 882 15.32 63.85 -12.22
C SER A 882 16.78 64.20 -11.88
N ILE A 883 17.60 63.23 -11.48
CA ILE A 883 19.05 63.43 -11.28
C ILE A 883 19.74 63.84 -12.59
N GLU A 884 19.44 63.18 -13.72
CA GLU A 884 20.00 63.56 -15.03
C GLU A 884 19.48 64.91 -15.52
N TYR A 885 18.22 65.25 -15.24
CA TYR A 885 17.69 66.59 -15.54
C TYR A 885 18.46 67.67 -14.76
N VAL A 886 18.65 67.48 -13.45
CA VAL A 886 19.42 68.39 -12.59
C VAL A 886 20.89 68.47 -13.04
N ARG A 887 21.53 67.35 -13.39
CA ARG A 887 22.89 67.32 -13.98
C ARG A 887 22.98 68.17 -15.25
N ASN A 888 22.02 68.02 -16.17
CA ASN A 888 21.99 68.80 -17.41
C ASN A 888 21.76 70.29 -17.18
N VAL A 889 20.92 70.66 -16.20
CA VAL A 889 20.70 72.05 -15.80
C VAL A 889 21.98 72.67 -15.22
N ILE A 890 22.67 71.96 -14.31
CA ILE A 890 23.96 72.39 -13.73
C ILE A 890 25.03 72.50 -14.81
N LEU A 891 25.14 71.51 -15.70
CA LEU A 891 26.12 71.51 -16.79
C LEU A 891 25.93 72.70 -17.74
N ARG A 892 24.69 73.01 -18.13
CA ARG A 892 24.37 74.19 -18.95
C ARG A 892 24.72 75.50 -18.24
N PHE A 893 24.50 75.59 -16.93
CA PHE A 893 24.86 76.77 -16.14
C PHE A 893 26.38 76.97 -16.04
N LEU A 894 27.13 75.90 -15.78
CA LEU A 894 28.60 75.93 -15.68
C LEU A 894 29.28 76.21 -17.03
N CYS A 895 28.74 75.69 -18.13
CA CYS A 895 29.26 75.91 -19.49
C CYS A 895 28.74 77.21 -20.15
N CYS A 896 27.95 78.03 -19.46
CA CYS A 896 27.42 79.27 -20.02
C CYS A 896 28.48 80.38 -20.01
N THR A 897 28.97 80.77 -21.18
CA THR A 897 29.96 81.85 -21.36
C THR A 897 29.35 83.25 -21.35
N ASN A 898 28.04 83.39 -21.53
CA ASN A 898 27.34 84.67 -21.44
C ASN A 898 26.80 84.88 -20.01
N GLU A 899 27.41 85.82 -19.29
CA GLU A 899 27.07 86.19 -17.92
C GLU A 899 25.59 86.56 -17.74
N GLU A 900 24.99 87.28 -18.70
CA GLU A 900 23.60 87.70 -18.64
C GLU A 900 22.64 86.49 -18.78
N LEU A 901 22.93 85.60 -19.72
CA LEU A 901 22.16 84.36 -19.89
C LEU A 901 22.32 83.43 -18.67
N ARG A 902 23.51 83.36 -18.08
CA ARG A 902 23.79 82.61 -16.86
C ARG A 902 22.96 83.13 -15.68
N LEU A 903 22.86 84.45 -15.52
CA LEU A 903 21.99 85.09 -14.52
C LEU A 903 20.49 84.83 -14.80
N GLN A 904 20.06 84.85 -16.06
CA GLN A 904 18.68 84.50 -16.46
C GLN A 904 18.31 83.04 -16.17
N MET A 905 19.29 82.12 -16.09
CA MET A 905 19.04 80.74 -15.68
C MET A 905 18.75 80.57 -14.18
N LEU A 906 19.23 81.47 -13.30
CA LEU A 906 19.08 81.32 -11.84
C LEU A 906 17.60 81.21 -11.38
N PRO A 907 16.65 82.02 -11.88
CA PRO A 907 15.21 81.82 -11.64
C PRO A 907 14.72 80.41 -11.98
N ALA A 908 15.04 79.90 -13.17
CA ALA A 908 14.62 78.57 -13.61
C ALA A 908 15.23 77.45 -12.75
N ILE A 909 16.52 77.57 -12.39
CA ILE A 909 17.22 76.65 -11.48
C ILE A 909 16.53 76.61 -10.12
N SER A 910 16.17 77.76 -9.55
CA SER A 910 15.49 77.83 -8.24
C SER A 910 14.13 77.17 -8.22
N THR A 911 13.40 77.18 -9.36
CA THR A 911 12.10 76.52 -9.50
C THR A 911 12.26 75.02 -9.70
N VAL A 912 13.25 74.59 -10.50
CA VAL A 912 13.57 73.17 -10.72
C VAL A 912 14.07 72.46 -9.46
N LEU A 913 14.78 73.18 -8.59
CA LEU A 913 15.32 72.66 -7.33
C LEU A 913 14.46 73.01 -6.10
N GLU A 914 13.24 73.51 -6.30
CA GLU A 914 12.27 73.87 -5.25
C GLU A 914 12.85 74.75 -4.11
N PHE A 915 13.73 75.69 -4.44
CA PHE A 915 14.41 76.57 -3.47
C PHE A 915 13.41 77.34 -2.62
N SER A 916 13.60 77.29 -1.30
CA SER A 916 12.78 78.04 -0.34
C SER A 916 12.91 79.54 -0.55
N SER A 917 11.93 80.30 -0.05
CA SER A 917 11.95 81.77 -0.10
C SER A 917 13.19 82.39 0.55
N LYS A 918 13.84 81.68 1.48
CA LYS A 918 15.10 82.10 2.09
C LYS A 918 16.27 81.91 1.12
N GLU A 919 16.39 80.73 0.50
CA GLU A 919 17.46 80.44 -0.47
C GLU A 919 17.35 81.32 -1.71
N LYS A 920 16.13 81.58 -2.20
CA LYS A 920 15.87 82.58 -3.24
C LYS A 920 16.38 83.98 -2.84
N LEU A 921 16.13 84.44 -1.60
CA LEU A 921 16.67 85.73 -1.12
C LEU A 921 18.20 85.73 -1.01
N ASP A 922 18.81 84.64 -0.54
CA ASP A 922 20.27 84.55 -0.39
C ASP A 922 20.98 84.46 -1.76
N VAL A 923 20.39 83.81 -2.77
CA VAL A 923 20.88 83.88 -4.18
C VAL A 923 20.81 85.30 -4.75
N GLN A 924 19.73 86.04 -4.46
CA GLN A 924 19.58 87.44 -4.87
C GLN A 924 20.58 88.38 -4.18
N ARG A 925 20.94 88.12 -2.91
CA ARG A 925 22.01 88.85 -2.21
C ARG A 925 23.38 88.58 -2.81
N ALA A 926 23.66 87.34 -3.18
CA ALA A 926 24.92 86.95 -3.80
C ALA A 926 25.04 87.45 -5.25
N ASN A 927 23.93 87.59 -5.97
CA ASN A 927 23.87 87.98 -7.38
C ASN A 927 22.90 89.17 -7.58
N PRO A 928 23.31 90.42 -7.31
CA PRO A 928 22.42 91.59 -7.40
C PRO A 928 21.80 91.82 -8.79
N SER A 929 22.47 91.34 -9.84
CA SER A 929 22.01 91.39 -11.24
C SER A 929 21.09 90.23 -11.63
N CYS A 930 20.78 89.30 -10.72
CA CYS A 930 19.83 88.21 -10.97
C CYS A 930 18.42 88.78 -11.18
N PRO A 931 17.66 88.33 -12.20
CA PRO A 931 16.24 88.68 -12.33
C PRO A 931 15.46 88.29 -11.08
N ARG A 932 14.35 89.00 -10.81
CA ARG A 932 13.50 88.66 -9.66
C ARG A 932 12.90 87.27 -9.84
N PHE A 933 13.07 86.43 -8.82
CA PHE A 933 12.25 85.23 -8.66
C PHE A 933 10.77 85.63 -8.60
N GLN A 934 9.94 84.94 -9.38
CA GLN A 934 8.49 84.91 -9.20
C GLN A 934 8.13 83.88 -8.11
#